data_AF-A0A972VC91-F1
#
_entry.id   AF-A0A972VC91-F1
#
_cell.length_a   1.000
_cell.length_b   1.000
_cell.length_c   1.000
_cell.angle_alpha   90.00
_cell.angle_beta   90.00
_cell.angle_gamma   90.00
#
_symmetry.space_group_name_H-M   'P 1'
#
loop_
_entity.id
_entity.type
_entity.pdbx_description
1 polymer ?
#
loop_
_entity_poly.entity_id
_entity_poly.type
_entity_poly.pdbx_seq_one_letter_code
_entity_poly.pdbx_strand_id
1 'polypeptide(L)'
;MRTDRRFCVIIQFLAVVCCANLGLVRPQCARAQASSPNLSPQITSEKLSSGAISQVFTELADDLMHVESLGAARYEQAVLYVSAALDLNIDNRQAQQQLMALVDRWPERDYSSSVLAWLLNSNHDYTDWHLFKDSLAYVLQRTKIAYRKEQIVNQLLERVGSENQFVRSELLLVKATLAYESNNELKAQDTFAEAYKACRYNKTAFMRLVQLAPNRMPAQMYFEHLRYVVRENPLDLEAALTFAQYSERLELYGLAAGAYRYCADLYQYLNPSEELPSHIYLPWAISCYNSVQHVHEVPEIASRIRAYNQFDIFLESILARSTLAQGDEAESQAQFAAVEQRAEQIILSGGSEVQDKQMAWYYCFVHPDEDKALEWANKIYSEEPNSVAATSLLSYALIMNDLFEWAKPLAQQSDTQIAQISQAILAMAEEKQDEAAVLLQKAIVRDPSSFVAEFAKKLLIEKGVAYKPQIKSNDILSSLAGQFTRFIVPVFKDPNDCLAVRFEIRQKNIDFGESISAKIAIINKSDEPILISDDSLIQGRVQIDATVRGVLQEEIPGLVSERVFTRRLIGPGKSAVASVRLDRGRLKQMLETHPQAVLDIDFTLRMNVPQEEDSDPVTFSVKPVIASVHRPGAVVTTRGLNNQYSAIVMSDASHRVETGKLFLGLLREQAMMAEQPTPLYHFRYADWMPGRLTSAFSSESGLLLLDTYQEWEGKTELMVNMLGMTLDGRISTAVARHLRNPAWPARMAALSVLSLTHGESFSEVLAWSKKYDTHPLVRRLAEALLAAQTQTPAVLNCLN
;
A
#
# COMPACT_ATOMS: atom_id res chain seq x y z
N MET A 1 20.14 38.02 48.87
CA MET A 1 19.40 39.26 49.21
C MET A 1 17.95 38.83 49.46
N ARG A 2 17.49 38.66 50.71
CA ARG A 2 16.86 39.70 51.57
C ARG A 2 15.82 40.51 50.75
N THR A 3 14.51 40.49 51.03
CA THR A 3 13.86 40.55 52.34
C THR A 3 12.43 40.00 52.33
N ASP A 4 12.09 39.46 53.49
CA ASP A 4 10.82 38.95 53.97
C ASP A 4 10.14 40.01 54.87
N ARG A 5 8.87 39.78 55.24
CA ARG A 5 7.98 40.44 56.24
C ARG A 5 6.95 41.46 55.72
N ARG A 6 5.71 41.53 56.20
CA ARG A 6 4.72 40.70 56.96
C ARG A 6 3.58 41.67 57.36
N PHE A 7 2.44 41.12 57.80
CA PHE A 7 1.25 41.70 58.47
C PHE A 7 0.02 41.81 57.55
N CYS A 8 -1.18 41.31 57.86
CA CYS A 8 -1.70 40.68 59.09
C CYS A 8 -3.08 40.00 58.84
N VAL A 9 -3.38 38.90 59.57
CA VAL A 9 -4.67 38.59 60.29
C VAL A 9 -5.96 38.33 59.43
N ILE A 10 -6.83 37.31 59.61
CA ILE A 10 -7.05 36.24 60.60
C ILE A 10 -8.18 35.28 60.11
N ILE A 11 -8.07 33.99 60.50
CA ILE A 11 -9.11 32.98 60.82
C ILE A 11 -9.87 32.17 59.74
N GLN A 12 -9.83 30.85 60.00
CA GLN A 12 -10.38 29.64 59.35
C GLN A 12 -11.91 29.49 59.45
N PHE A 13 -12.55 28.66 58.59
CA PHE A 13 -13.08 27.32 58.98
C PHE A 13 -13.81 26.57 57.84
N LEU A 14 -13.60 25.24 57.81
CA LEU A 14 -14.34 24.21 57.06
C LEU A 14 -15.77 24.01 57.63
N ALA A 15 -16.70 23.53 56.79
CA ALA A 15 -17.97 22.94 57.24
C ALA A 15 -18.28 21.62 56.52
N VAL A 16 -18.63 20.60 57.32
CA VAL A 16 -19.16 19.28 56.94
C VAL A 16 -20.58 19.15 57.50
N VAL A 17 -21.52 18.83 56.60
CA VAL A 17 -22.69 17.91 56.69
C VAL A 17 -23.28 17.59 58.09
N CYS A 18 -24.58 17.83 58.32
CA CYS A 18 -25.65 16.80 58.48
C CYS A 18 -27.03 17.34 58.92
N CYS A 19 -28.04 16.54 58.59
CA CYS A 19 -29.51 16.61 58.74
C CYS A 19 -30.10 17.01 60.11
N ALA A 20 -31.28 17.66 60.12
CA ALA A 20 -32.60 17.05 60.46
C ALA A 20 -33.67 18.05 60.99
N ASN A 21 -34.86 17.95 60.40
CA ASN A 21 -36.21 17.96 60.99
C ASN A 21 -36.94 19.21 61.57
N LEU A 22 -38.24 19.22 61.22
CA LEU A 22 -39.41 19.95 61.78
C LEU A 22 -39.46 21.44 61.47
N GLY A 23 -40.54 22.07 60.98
CA GLY A 23 -41.93 21.70 60.79
C GLY A 23 -42.76 23.00 60.78
N LEU A 24 -43.91 22.98 60.09
CA LEU A 24 -45.07 23.86 60.27
C LEU A 24 -45.14 25.26 59.59
N VAL A 25 -46.10 25.32 58.65
CA VAL A 25 -47.20 26.31 58.45
C VAL A 25 -47.19 27.14 57.16
N ARG A 26 -48.31 26.99 56.43
CA ARG A 26 -48.74 27.62 55.16
C ARG A 26 -49.31 29.04 55.39
N PRO A 27 -49.56 29.83 54.32
CA PRO A 27 -50.86 29.79 53.59
C PRO A 27 -50.65 29.75 52.05
N GLN A 28 -51.31 28.88 51.27
CA GLN A 28 -52.69 28.90 50.74
C GLN A 28 -53.06 30.09 49.83
N CYS A 29 -53.13 29.82 48.52
CA CYS A 29 -54.25 30.19 47.64
C CYS A 29 -54.47 29.13 46.53
N ALA A 30 -55.74 28.83 46.27
CA ALA A 30 -56.39 27.82 45.41
C ALA A 30 -55.81 27.71 43.97
N ARG A 31 -55.63 26.53 43.32
CA ARG A 31 -56.42 25.30 43.05
C ARG A 31 -57.44 25.42 41.90
N ALA A 32 -57.14 24.80 40.77
CA ALA A 32 -58.11 24.16 39.86
C ALA A 32 -57.42 23.02 39.08
N GLN A 33 -58.12 21.91 38.95
CA GLN A 33 -57.65 20.57 38.58
C GLN A 33 -57.50 20.37 37.07
N ALA A 34 -56.50 19.59 36.65
CA ALA A 34 -56.61 18.73 35.48
C ALA A 34 -55.83 17.43 35.74
N SER A 35 -56.55 16.33 35.57
CA SER A 35 -56.16 14.94 35.78
C SER A 35 -54.98 14.49 34.91
N SER A 36 -54.01 13.82 35.54
CA SER A 36 -53.06 12.96 34.84
C SER A 36 -53.76 11.80 34.13
N PRO A 37 -53.23 11.38 32.98
CA PRO A 37 -52.85 9.98 32.84
C PRO A 37 -51.34 9.87 32.62
N ASN A 38 -50.75 8.96 33.40
CA ASN A 38 -49.42 8.42 33.19
C ASN A 38 -49.27 7.88 31.77
N LEU A 39 -48.28 8.36 31.03
CA LEU A 39 -47.56 7.63 29.99
C LEU A 39 -46.14 8.23 29.92
N SER A 40 -45.29 7.86 30.87
CA SER A 40 -43.84 7.95 30.65
C SER A 40 -43.42 6.64 29.96
N PRO A 41 -43.12 6.61 28.66
CA PRO A 41 -42.35 5.51 28.13
C PRO A 41 -40.93 5.64 28.70
N GLN A 42 -40.54 4.68 29.52
CA GLN A 42 -39.13 4.42 29.77
C GLN A 42 -38.48 4.13 28.42
N ILE A 43 -37.77 5.10 27.85
CA ILE A 43 -36.95 4.89 26.65
C ILE A 43 -35.71 4.14 27.12
N THR A 44 -35.77 2.82 27.12
CA THR A 44 -34.58 1.99 26.96
C THR A 44 -33.96 2.38 25.63
N SER A 45 -32.71 2.85 25.67
CA SER A 45 -31.88 3.18 24.51
C SER A 45 -31.68 1.92 23.65
N GLU A 46 -32.63 1.60 22.77
CA GLU A 46 -32.39 0.65 21.68
C GLU A 46 -31.19 1.13 20.88
N LYS A 47 -30.24 0.23 20.64
CA LYS A 47 -29.07 0.50 19.82
C LYS A 47 -29.55 0.64 18.36
N LEU A 48 -29.64 1.87 17.87
CA LEU A 48 -30.00 2.15 16.48
C LEU A 48 -28.92 1.62 15.54
N SER A 49 -29.33 1.05 14.40
CA SER A 49 -28.43 0.61 13.34
C SER A 49 -29.00 1.00 11.98
N SER A 50 -28.19 1.63 11.13
CA SER A 50 -28.60 2.00 9.77
C SER A 50 -27.39 2.15 8.86
N GLY A 51 -27.31 1.29 7.84
CA GLY A 51 -26.26 1.39 6.81
C GLY A 51 -26.38 2.66 5.97
N ALA A 52 -27.61 3.07 5.63
CA ALA A 52 -27.88 4.26 4.83
C ALA A 52 -27.46 5.54 5.56
N ILE A 53 -27.86 5.71 6.83
CA ILE A 53 -27.50 6.93 7.59
C ILE A 53 -26.03 6.93 8.00
N SER A 54 -25.45 5.76 8.24
CA SER A 54 -24.00 5.64 8.41
C SER A 54 -23.26 6.21 7.20
N GLN A 55 -23.70 5.85 5.99
CA GLN A 55 -23.12 6.36 4.74
C GLN A 55 -23.30 7.88 4.59
N VAL A 56 -24.50 8.41 4.89
CA VAL A 56 -24.78 9.86 4.85
C VAL A 56 -23.87 10.65 5.78
N PHE A 57 -23.63 10.18 7.01
CA PHE A 57 -22.71 10.85 7.93
C PHE A 57 -21.25 10.73 7.52
N THR A 58 -20.87 9.64 6.86
CA THR A 58 -19.52 9.47 6.29
C THR A 58 -19.26 10.50 5.19
N GLU A 59 -20.25 10.74 4.32
CA GLU A 59 -20.16 11.76 3.28
C GLU A 59 -20.07 13.16 3.88
N LEU A 60 -20.88 13.45 4.90
CA LEU A 60 -20.83 14.75 5.55
C LEU A 60 -19.47 15.02 6.22
N ALA A 61 -18.85 14.00 6.79
CA ALA A 61 -17.48 14.11 7.28
C ALA A 61 -16.49 14.36 6.14
N ASP A 62 -16.67 13.71 4.98
CA ASP A 62 -15.86 13.90 3.79
C ASP A 62 -15.91 15.34 3.30
N ASP A 63 -17.12 15.89 3.15
CA ASP A 63 -17.35 17.25 2.69
C ASP A 63 -16.68 18.28 3.61
N LEU A 64 -16.72 18.04 4.94
CA LEU A 64 -16.02 18.89 5.90
C LEU A 64 -14.51 18.85 5.72
N MET A 65 -13.92 17.70 5.37
CA MET A 65 -12.48 17.53 5.24
C MET A 65 -11.86 18.20 4.01
N HIS A 66 -12.65 18.47 2.96
CA HIS A 66 -12.18 19.00 1.67
C HIS A 66 -12.15 20.55 1.60
N VAL A 67 -12.50 21.25 2.68
CA VAL A 67 -12.45 22.73 2.72
C VAL A 67 -11.02 23.20 3.07
N GLU A 68 -10.44 24.05 2.23
CA GLU A 68 -9.12 24.65 2.45
C GLU A 68 -9.10 25.41 3.80
N SER A 69 -8.29 24.91 4.74
CA SER A 69 -8.18 25.34 6.15
C SER A 69 -9.31 24.89 7.09
N LEU A 70 -9.16 23.68 7.66
CA LEU A 70 -10.00 23.20 8.76
C LEU A 70 -9.61 23.90 10.08
N GLY A 71 -10.51 24.72 10.61
CA GLY A 71 -10.44 25.11 12.03
C GLY A 71 -10.71 23.92 12.96
N ALA A 72 -10.15 23.96 14.18
CA ALA A 72 -10.28 22.93 15.22
C ALA A 72 -11.72 22.41 15.40
N ALA A 73 -12.70 23.33 15.37
CA ALA A 73 -14.11 23.01 15.56
C ALA A 73 -14.73 22.22 14.40
N ARG A 74 -14.31 22.46 13.15
CA ARG A 74 -14.79 21.71 11.98
C ARG A 74 -14.18 20.31 11.94
N TYR A 75 -12.94 20.19 12.40
CA TYR A 75 -12.28 18.90 12.55
C TYR A 75 -13.01 17.99 13.55
N GLU A 76 -13.36 18.52 14.72
CA GLU A 76 -14.13 17.78 15.72
C GLU A 76 -15.52 17.38 15.16
N GLN A 77 -16.17 18.22 14.34
CA GLN A 77 -17.42 17.85 13.67
C GLN A 77 -17.23 16.65 12.74
N ALA A 78 -16.19 16.64 11.90
CA ALA A 78 -15.89 15.51 11.01
C ALA A 78 -15.69 14.22 11.80
N VAL A 79 -14.90 14.25 12.89
CA VAL A 79 -14.70 13.08 13.77
C VAL A 79 -16.01 12.60 14.39
N LEU A 80 -16.90 13.51 14.77
CA LEU A 80 -18.20 13.17 15.36
C LEU A 80 -19.15 12.52 14.36
N TYR A 81 -19.19 12.98 13.11
CA TYR A 81 -19.98 12.33 12.07
C TYR A 81 -19.43 10.95 11.71
N VAL A 82 -18.11 10.80 11.61
CA VAL A 82 -17.49 9.48 11.42
C VAL A 82 -17.79 8.55 12.61
N SER A 83 -17.71 9.06 13.84
CA SER A 83 -18.06 8.28 15.04
C SER A 83 -19.54 7.86 15.01
N ALA A 84 -20.44 8.78 14.63
CA ALA A 84 -21.86 8.49 14.45
C ALA A 84 -22.10 7.45 13.36
N ALA A 85 -21.35 7.51 12.26
CA ALA A 85 -21.43 6.53 11.18
C ALA A 85 -21.03 5.13 11.67
N LEU A 86 -19.96 5.01 12.44
CA LEU A 86 -19.49 3.73 12.99
C LEU A 86 -20.40 3.18 14.10
N ASP A 87 -21.03 4.05 14.90
CA ASP A 87 -22.05 3.66 15.89
C ASP A 87 -23.30 3.06 15.20
N LEU A 88 -23.67 3.57 14.02
CA LEU A 88 -24.81 3.09 13.23
C LEU A 88 -24.49 1.86 12.36
N ASN A 89 -23.27 1.77 11.86
CA ASN A 89 -22.77 0.62 11.09
C ASN A 89 -21.25 0.52 11.24
N ILE A 90 -20.81 -0.41 12.10
CA ILE A 90 -19.39 -0.61 12.38
C ILE A 90 -18.60 -1.12 11.17
N ASP A 91 -19.27 -1.74 10.19
CA ASP A 91 -18.68 -2.29 8.98
C ASP A 91 -18.53 -1.25 7.84
N ASN A 92 -18.87 0.02 8.08
CA ASN A 92 -18.69 1.08 7.10
C ASN A 92 -17.21 1.40 6.87
N ARG A 93 -16.62 0.75 5.85
CA ARG A 93 -15.20 0.88 5.51
C ARG A 93 -14.74 2.32 5.25
N GLN A 94 -15.56 3.14 4.59
CA GLN A 94 -15.20 4.53 4.29
C GLN A 94 -15.09 5.34 5.60
N ALA A 95 -16.05 5.18 6.52
CA ALA A 95 -15.98 5.82 7.83
C ALA A 95 -14.73 5.39 8.62
N GLN A 96 -14.35 4.11 8.55
CA GLN A 96 -13.13 3.62 9.21
C GLN A 96 -11.87 4.30 8.66
N GLN A 97 -11.76 4.41 7.33
CA GLN A 97 -10.65 5.08 6.66
C GLN A 97 -10.57 6.56 7.05
N GLN A 98 -11.72 7.26 7.04
CA GLN A 98 -11.79 8.65 7.45
C GLN A 98 -11.45 8.84 8.93
N LEU A 99 -11.86 7.93 9.82
CA LEU A 99 -11.53 8.03 11.24
C LEU A 99 -10.02 8.08 11.44
N MET A 100 -9.28 7.20 10.76
CA MET A 100 -7.82 7.17 10.91
C MET A 100 -7.14 8.38 10.30
N ALA A 101 -7.57 8.80 9.10
CA ALA A 101 -7.11 10.05 8.51
C ALA A 101 -7.35 11.26 9.44
N LEU A 102 -8.44 11.24 10.21
CA LEU A 102 -8.80 12.26 11.17
C LEU A 102 -8.10 12.09 12.55
N VAL A 103 -7.75 10.90 12.98
CA VAL A 103 -7.12 10.76 14.30
C VAL A 103 -5.64 11.14 14.23
N ASP A 104 -4.99 10.99 13.08
CA ASP A 104 -3.58 11.33 12.88
C ASP A 104 -3.33 12.85 12.78
N ARG A 105 -4.21 13.63 12.12
CA ARG A 105 -4.00 15.08 11.97
C ARG A 105 -4.45 15.91 13.19
N TRP A 106 -5.07 15.29 14.21
CA TRP A 106 -5.54 15.98 15.42
C TRP A 106 -5.14 15.27 16.72
N PRO A 107 -3.91 15.49 17.21
CA PRO A 107 -3.37 14.76 18.36
C PRO A 107 -3.95 15.17 19.72
N GLU A 108 -4.63 16.33 19.80
CA GLU A 108 -5.05 16.96 21.06
C GLU A 108 -6.02 16.11 21.90
N ARG A 109 -6.78 15.20 21.26
CA ARG A 109 -7.75 14.33 21.94
C ARG A 109 -7.42 12.85 21.72
N ASP A 110 -7.66 12.04 22.74
CA ASP A 110 -7.38 10.60 22.71
C ASP A 110 -8.60 9.80 22.24
N TYR A 111 -8.47 9.17 21.07
CA TYR A 111 -9.48 8.32 20.45
C TYR A 111 -9.14 6.83 20.53
N SER A 112 -8.09 6.44 21.27
CA SER A 112 -7.55 5.07 21.29
C SER A 112 -8.55 4.01 21.72
N SER A 113 -9.50 4.34 22.62
CA SER A 113 -10.56 3.42 23.02
C SER A 113 -11.55 3.14 21.89
N SER A 114 -11.89 4.15 21.09
CA SER A 114 -12.81 4.03 19.95
C SER A 114 -12.15 3.25 18.81
N VAL A 115 -10.88 3.57 18.51
CA VAL A 115 -10.08 2.85 17.52
C VAL A 115 -9.85 1.39 17.93
N LEU A 116 -9.58 1.09 19.21
CA LEU A 116 -9.44 -0.29 19.68
C LEU A 116 -10.76 -1.06 19.62
N ALA A 117 -11.88 -0.43 20.00
CA ALA A 117 -13.20 -1.05 19.90
C ALA A 117 -13.55 -1.37 18.44
N TRP A 118 -13.18 -0.48 17.51
CA TRP A 118 -13.29 -0.74 16.09
C TRP A 118 -12.43 -1.93 15.66
N LEU A 119 -11.12 -1.91 15.96
CA LEU A 119 -10.19 -2.99 15.62
C LEU A 119 -10.73 -4.36 16.09
N LEU A 120 -11.17 -4.45 17.35
CA LEU A 120 -11.66 -5.71 17.91
C LEU A 120 -12.95 -6.21 17.27
N ASN A 121 -13.80 -5.32 16.76
CA ASN A 121 -15.12 -5.68 16.22
C ASN A 121 -15.19 -5.69 14.69
N SER A 122 -14.15 -5.23 14.00
CA SER A 122 -14.07 -5.21 12.54
C SER A 122 -13.97 -6.62 11.93
N ASN A 123 -14.55 -6.82 10.76
CA ASN A 123 -14.34 -8.05 9.99
C ASN A 123 -12.96 -8.03 9.31
N HIS A 124 -12.03 -8.84 9.82
CA HIS A 124 -10.63 -8.90 9.41
C HIS A 124 -10.39 -9.53 8.03
N ASP A 125 -11.37 -10.20 7.44
CA ASP A 125 -11.25 -10.79 6.10
C ASP A 125 -11.14 -9.74 4.99
N TYR A 126 -11.64 -8.52 5.26
CA TYR A 126 -11.73 -7.43 4.29
C TYR A 126 -11.10 -6.12 4.81
N THR A 127 -10.49 -6.14 6.00
CA THR A 127 -9.89 -4.93 6.56
C THR A 127 -8.68 -4.51 5.74
N ASP A 128 -8.59 -3.21 5.44
CA ASP A 128 -7.38 -2.63 4.86
C ASP A 128 -6.21 -2.79 5.81
N TRP A 129 -5.19 -3.55 5.38
CA TRP A 129 -4.01 -3.82 6.20
C TRP A 129 -3.34 -2.52 6.67
N HIS A 130 -3.27 -1.51 5.80
CA HIS A 130 -2.65 -0.24 6.18
C HIS A 130 -3.46 0.46 7.27
N LEU A 131 -4.77 0.54 7.07
CA LEU A 131 -5.67 1.08 8.06
C LEU A 131 -5.57 0.34 9.40
N PHE A 132 -5.51 -1.00 9.35
CA PHE A 132 -5.33 -1.83 10.53
C PHE A 132 -3.99 -1.55 11.22
N LYS A 133 -2.90 -1.48 10.46
CA LYS A 133 -1.54 -1.23 10.93
C LYS A 133 -1.44 0.13 11.62
N ASP A 134 -1.95 1.18 10.98
CA ASP A 134 -1.90 2.55 11.49
C ASP A 134 -2.75 2.68 12.76
N SER A 135 -3.93 2.07 12.76
CA SER A 135 -4.79 2.00 13.94
C SER A 135 -4.15 1.26 15.10
N LEU A 136 -3.51 0.12 14.83
CA LEU A 136 -2.81 -0.65 15.84
C LEU A 136 -1.64 0.16 16.40
N ALA A 137 -0.84 0.79 15.53
CA ALA A 137 0.26 1.65 15.93
C ALA A 137 -0.22 2.80 16.83
N TYR A 138 -1.31 3.48 16.44
CA TYR A 138 -1.93 4.54 17.23
C TYR A 138 -2.34 4.06 18.63
N VAL A 139 -3.05 2.93 18.73
CA VAL A 139 -3.49 2.35 20.01
C VAL A 139 -2.30 1.93 20.88
N LEU A 140 -1.28 1.30 20.29
CA LEU A 140 -0.11 0.83 21.02
C LEU A 140 0.78 1.99 21.48
N GLN A 141 0.91 3.06 20.71
CA GLN A 141 1.69 4.25 21.10
C GLN A 141 1.08 4.94 22.33
N ARG A 142 -0.25 5.01 22.42
CA ARG A 142 -0.95 5.60 23.58
C ARG A 142 -1.07 4.66 24.77
N THR A 143 -0.87 3.35 24.57
CA THR A 143 -0.85 2.36 25.65
C THR A 143 0.52 2.31 26.33
N LYS A 144 0.66 2.93 27.51
CA LYS A 144 1.96 3.03 28.21
C LYS A 144 2.47 1.72 28.81
N ILE A 145 1.59 0.76 29.10
CA ILE A 145 1.92 -0.47 29.85
C ILE A 145 2.24 -1.60 28.87
N ALA A 146 3.46 -2.14 28.89
CA ALA A 146 3.91 -3.22 27.99
C ALA A 146 3.01 -4.47 28.06
N TYR A 147 2.63 -4.89 29.27
CA TYR A 147 1.69 -6.00 29.47
C TYR A 147 0.34 -5.77 28.76
N ARG A 148 -0.17 -4.53 28.80
CA ARG A 148 -1.43 -4.17 28.14
C ARG A 148 -1.28 -4.16 26.62
N LYS A 149 -0.13 -3.73 26.08
CA LYS A 149 0.19 -3.85 24.65
C LYS A 149 0.14 -5.30 24.20
N GLU A 150 0.78 -6.20 24.95
CA GLU A 150 0.78 -7.64 24.65
C GLU A 150 -0.63 -8.25 24.72
N GLN A 151 -1.45 -7.87 25.72
CA GLN A 151 -2.84 -8.31 25.81
C GLN A 151 -3.67 -7.88 24.59
N ILE A 152 -3.54 -6.63 24.14
CA ILE A 152 -4.24 -6.11 22.96
C ILE A 152 -3.85 -6.92 21.72
N VAL A 153 -2.56 -7.17 21.51
CA VAL A 153 -2.07 -7.94 20.35
C VAL A 153 -2.56 -9.39 20.40
N ASN A 154 -2.57 -10.03 21.57
CA ASN A 154 -3.08 -11.41 21.70
C ASN A 154 -4.60 -11.48 21.43
N GLN A 155 -5.39 -10.53 21.92
CA GLN A 155 -6.83 -10.48 21.62
C GLN A 155 -7.11 -10.33 20.11
N LEU A 156 -6.31 -9.53 19.41
CA LEU A 156 -6.41 -9.38 17.96
C LEU A 156 -5.98 -10.65 17.23
N LEU A 157 -4.91 -11.33 17.68
CA LEU A 157 -4.48 -12.62 17.11
C LEU A 157 -5.55 -13.72 17.23
N GLU A 158 -6.25 -13.76 18.37
CA GLU A 158 -7.36 -14.69 18.59
C GLU A 158 -8.55 -14.40 17.65
N ARG A 159 -8.84 -13.12 17.40
CA ARG A 159 -9.93 -12.66 16.52
C ARG A 159 -9.64 -12.90 15.03
N VAL A 160 -8.43 -12.58 14.57
CA VAL A 160 -8.02 -12.72 13.15
C VAL A 160 -7.93 -14.19 12.73
N GLY A 161 -7.63 -15.09 13.67
CA GLY A 161 -7.52 -16.52 13.38
C GLY A 161 -6.40 -16.84 12.37
N SER A 162 -6.65 -17.80 11.47
CA SER A 162 -5.75 -18.22 10.40
C SER A 162 -6.21 -17.79 9.00
N GLU A 163 -7.37 -17.14 8.88
CA GLU A 163 -7.97 -16.84 7.58
C GLU A 163 -7.26 -15.67 6.87
N ASN A 164 -6.83 -14.64 7.62
CA ASN A 164 -6.01 -13.55 7.10
C ASN A 164 -4.53 -13.72 7.46
N GLN A 165 -3.80 -14.44 6.62
CA GLN A 165 -2.38 -14.75 6.82
C GLN A 165 -1.47 -13.50 6.92
N PHE A 166 -1.82 -12.41 6.23
CA PHE A 166 -1.05 -11.15 6.23
C PHE A 166 -1.20 -10.42 7.56
N VAL A 167 -2.44 -10.17 7.99
CA VAL A 167 -2.72 -9.51 9.28
C VAL A 167 -2.15 -10.34 10.44
N ARG A 168 -2.30 -11.67 10.38
CA ARG A 168 -1.71 -12.57 11.38
C ARG A 168 -0.19 -12.46 11.45
N SER A 169 0.50 -12.51 10.30
CA SER A 169 1.95 -12.41 10.23
C SER A 169 2.46 -11.11 10.86
N GLU A 170 1.77 -10.01 10.60
CA GLU A 170 2.16 -8.69 11.09
C GLU A 170 1.84 -8.49 12.59
N LEU A 171 0.72 -9.04 13.08
CA LEU A 171 0.45 -9.08 14.52
C LEU A 171 1.52 -9.92 15.27
N LEU A 172 1.96 -11.04 14.67
CA LEU A 172 3.08 -11.83 15.19
C LEU A 172 4.40 -11.03 15.15
N LEU A 173 4.64 -10.23 14.11
CA LEU A 173 5.79 -9.33 14.04
C LEU A 173 5.77 -8.30 15.19
N VAL A 174 4.63 -7.67 15.45
CA VAL A 174 4.46 -6.75 16.58
C VAL A 174 4.69 -7.46 17.91
N LYS A 175 4.14 -8.67 18.08
CA LYS A 175 4.34 -9.49 19.29
C LYS A 175 5.80 -9.86 19.49
N ALA A 176 6.52 -10.23 18.43
CA ALA A 176 7.94 -10.53 18.46
C ALA A 176 8.77 -9.32 18.88
N THR A 177 8.46 -8.13 18.33
CA THR A 177 9.09 -6.87 18.71
C THR A 177 8.88 -6.54 20.18
N LEU A 178 7.64 -6.69 20.70
CA LEU A 178 7.35 -6.50 22.13
C LEU A 178 8.11 -7.49 23.03
N ALA A 179 8.25 -8.75 22.61
CA ALA A 179 9.04 -9.75 23.33
C ALA A 179 10.53 -9.40 23.35
N TYR A 180 11.05 -8.89 22.23
CA TYR A 180 12.43 -8.42 22.11
C TYR A 180 12.69 -7.20 23.02
N GLU A 181 11.81 -6.19 22.99
CA GLU A 181 11.87 -5.02 23.88
C GLU A 181 11.81 -5.39 25.37
N SER A 182 11.17 -6.52 25.69
CA SER A 182 11.07 -7.06 27.06
C SER A 182 12.25 -7.98 27.43
N ASN A 183 13.34 -7.99 26.65
CA ASN A 183 14.54 -8.83 26.82
C ASN A 183 14.25 -10.35 26.81
N ASN A 184 13.21 -10.80 26.10
CA ASN A 184 12.92 -12.23 25.90
C ASN A 184 13.31 -12.67 24.49
N GLU A 185 14.62 -12.79 24.24
CA GLU A 185 15.18 -13.06 22.91
C GLU A 185 14.70 -14.39 22.31
N LEU A 186 14.64 -15.47 23.10
CA LEU A 186 14.21 -16.78 22.60
C LEU A 186 12.75 -16.73 22.10
N LYS A 187 11.85 -16.13 22.89
CA LYS A 187 10.45 -15.92 22.49
C LYS A 187 10.36 -15.02 21.27
N ALA A 188 11.19 -13.97 21.18
CA ALA A 188 11.22 -13.09 20.02
C ALA A 188 11.65 -13.84 18.75
N GLN A 189 12.73 -14.63 18.80
CA GLN A 189 13.21 -15.44 17.68
C GLN A 189 12.15 -16.43 17.19
N ASP A 190 11.51 -17.17 18.11
CA ASP A 190 10.46 -18.13 17.76
C ASP A 190 9.25 -17.41 17.14
N THR A 191 8.85 -16.27 17.70
CA THR A 191 7.72 -15.48 17.19
C THR A 191 8.02 -14.82 15.83
N PHE A 192 9.25 -14.36 15.58
CA PHE A 192 9.67 -13.88 14.25
C PHE A 192 9.61 -15.00 13.20
N ALA A 193 10.04 -16.21 13.57
CA ALA A 193 9.93 -17.37 12.69
C ALA A 193 8.47 -17.75 12.41
N GLU A 194 7.59 -17.67 13.41
CA GLU A 194 6.14 -17.85 13.22
C GLU A 194 5.53 -16.78 12.33
N ALA A 195 5.92 -15.51 12.50
CA ALA A 195 5.48 -14.40 11.66
C ALA A 195 5.85 -14.64 10.19
N TYR A 196 7.09 -15.04 9.91
CA TYR A 196 7.54 -15.35 8.55
C TYR A 196 6.85 -16.60 7.98
N LYS A 197 6.61 -17.63 8.79
CA LYS A 197 5.86 -18.83 8.35
C LYS A 197 4.41 -18.51 8.02
N ALA A 198 3.77 -17.61 8.78
CA ALA A 198 2.40 -17.17 8.51
C ALA A 198 2.30 -16.43 7.17
N CYS A 199 3.27 -15.60 6.81
CA CYS A 199 3.33 -14.98 5.48
C CYS A 199 4.78 -14.87 4.98
N ARG A 200 5.08 -15.62 3.90
CA ARG A 200 6.42 -15.65 3.28
C ARG A 200 6.84 -14.33 2.62
N TYR A 201 5.91 -13.41 2.44
CA TYR A 201 6.17 -12.06 1.91
C TYR A 201 6.49 -11.03 3.01
N ASN A 202 6.51 -11.42 4.30
CA ASN A 202 6.90 -10.51 5.38
C ASN A 202 8.43 -10.35 5.44
N LYS A 203 8.97 -9.42 4.64
CA LYS A 203 10.40 -9.07 4.58
C LYS A 203 10.95 -8.65 5.96
N THR A 204 10.19 -7.86 6.72
CA THR A 204 10.64 -7.38 8.03
C THR A 204 10.83 -8.51 9.02
N ALA A 205 9.90 -9.47 9.08
CA ALA A 205 10.03 -10.66 9.91
C ALA A 205 11.25 -11.49 9.51
N PHE A 206 11.46 -11.69 8.21
CA PHE A 206 12.62 -12.41 7.69
C PHE A 206 13.94 -11.74 8.05
N MET A 207 14.08 -10.43 7.80
CA MET A 207 15.30 -9.67 8.09
C MET A 207 15.63 -9.67 9.58
N ARG A 208 14.62 -9.55 10.46
CA ARG A 208 14.82 -9.65 11.92
C ARG A 208 15.27 -11.05 12.33
N LEU A 209 14.74 -12.10 11.69
CA LEU A 209 15.17 -13.47 11.96
C LEU A 209 16.62 -13.71 11.54
N VAL A 210 17.04 -13.19 10.37
CA VAL A 210 18.43 -13.25 9.90
C VAL A 210 19.37 -12.53 10.87
N GLN A 211 18.99 -11.35 11.36
CA GLN A 211 19.79 -10.55 12.29
C GLN A 211 19.94 -11.21 13.67
N LEU A 212 18.84 -11.74 14.23
CA LEU A 212 18.80 -12.22 15.61
C LEU A 212 19.15 -13.70 15.76
N ALA A 213 18.97 -14.51 14.71
CA ALA A 213 19.20 -15.94 14.76
C ALA A 213 19.78 -16.49 13.43
N PRO A 214 20.96 -16.02 12.99
CA PRO A 214 21.57 -16.47 11.71
C PRO A 214 21.77 -17.98 11.67
N ASN A 215 22.10 -18.61 12.81
CA ASN A 215 22.29 -20.06 12.92
C ASN A 215 21.00 -20.87 12.71
N ARG A 216 19.83 -20.24 12.78
CA ARG A 216 18.51 -20.86 12.54
C ARG A 216 18.01 -20.64 11.10
N MET A 217 18.81 -19.99 10.25
CA MET A 217 18.48 -19.70 8.85
C MET A 217 19.22 -20.66 7.92
N PRO A 218 18.65 -21.83 7.58
CA PRO A 218 19.24 -22.70 6.58
C PRO A 218 19.26 -21.99 5.22
N ALA A 219 20.28 -22.29 4.40
CA ALA A 219 20.42 -21.72 3.05
C ALA A 219 19.15 -21.86 2.21
N GLN A 220 18.43 -22.98 2.36
CA GLN A 220 17.14 -23.23 1.72
C GLN A 220 16.08 -22.16 2.06
N MET A 221 15.94 -21.77 3.32
CA MET A 221 14.96 -20.76 3.73
C MET A 221 15.31 -19.38 3.16
N TYR A 222 16.60 -19.07 3.07
CA TYR A 222 17.09 -17.84 2.44
C TYR A 222 16.79 -17.84 0.94
N PHE A 223 17.06 -18.96 0.28
CA PHE A 223 16.80 -19.15 -1.15
C PHE A 223 15.31 -19.04 -1.50
N GLU A 224 14.45 -19.66 -0.70
CA GLU A 224 12.99 -19.54 -0.81
C GLU A 224 12.55 -18.08 -0.68
N HIS A 225 13.11 -17.33 0.28
CA HIS A 225 12.79 -15.92 0.47
C HIS A 225 13.13 -15.09 -0.76
N LEU A 226 14.35 -15.21 -1.29
CA LEU A 226 14.77 -14.48 -2.49
C LEU A 226 13.82 -14.73 -3.66
N ARG A 227 13.37 -15.98 -3.82
CA ARG A 227 12.40 -16.31 -4.87
C ARG A 227 11.02 -15.65 -4.66
N TYR A 228 10.56 -15.51 -3.42
CA TYR A 228 9.34 -14.75 -3.10
C TYR A 228 9.50 -13.26 -3.37
N VAL A 229 10.69 -12.67 -3.14
CA VAL A 229 10.97 -11.26 -3.47
C VAL A 229 10.86 -11.03 -4.98
N VAL A 230 11.45 -11.91 -5.79
CA VAL A 230 11.32 -11.85 -7.27
C VAL A 230 9.86 -11.99 -7.73
N ARG A 231 9.04 -12.79 -7.02
CA ARG A 231 7.60 -12.91 -7.33
C ARG A 231 6.81 -11.65 -6.97
N GLU A 232 7.14 -11.02 -5.85
CA GLU A 232 6.44 -9.82 -5.38
C GLU A 232 6.57 -8.69 -6.39
N ASN A 233 7.78 -8.46 -6.90
CA ASN A 233 8.04 -7.51 -7.96
C ASN A 233 8.88 -8.14 -9.08
N PRO A 234 8.26 -8.64 -10.16
CA PRO A 234 8.98 -9.22 -11.28
C PRO A 234 9.82 -8.20 -12.07
N LEU A 235 9.64 -6.89 -11.82
CA LEU A 235 10.44 -5.83 -12.43
C LEU A 235 11.64 -5.40 -11.59
N ASP A 236 11.82 -5.98 -10.40
CA ASP A 236 12.96 -5.70 -9.53
C ASP A 236 14.20 -6.46 -10.00
N LEU A 237 15.03 -5.78 -10.80
CA LEU A 237 16.27 -6.33 -11.35
C LEU A 237 17.28 -6.68 -10.24
N GLU A 238 17.37 -5.90 -9.17
CA GLU A 238 18.31 -6.15 -8.07
C GLU A 238 17.92 -7.42 -7.30
N ALA A 239 16.62 -7.62 -7.03
CA ALA A 239 16.12 -8.85 -6.43
C ALA A 239 16.39 -10.08 -7.31
N ALA A 240 16.19 -9.95 -8.63
CA ALA A 240 16.46 -11.02 -9.58
C ALA A 240 17.96 -11.36 -9.65
N LEU A 241 18.84 -10.35 -9.67
CA LEU A 241 20.29 -10.53 -9.64
C LEU A 241 20.77 -11.16 -8.34
N THR A 242 20.23 -10.73 -7.20
CA THR A 242 20.54 -11.33 -5.89
C THR A 242 20.17 -12.81 -5.86
N PHE A 243 19.01 -13.16 -6.44
CA PHE A 243 18.59 -14.56 -6.60
C PHE A 243 19.54 -15.36 -7.51
N ALA A 244 19.98 -14.80 -8.63
CA ALA A 244 20.92 -15.43 -9.56
C ALA A 244 22.31 -15.65 -8.91
N GLN A 245 22.88 -14.62 -8.30
CA GLN A 245 24.17 -14.67 -7.61
C GLN A 245 24.16 -15.66 -6.43
N TYR A 246 23.06 -15.71 -5.67
CA TYR A 246 22.94 -16.67 -4.59
C TYR A 246 22.82 -18.11 -5.12
N SER A 247 22.21 -18.31 -6.29
CA SER A 247 22.19 -19.61 -6.98
C SER A 247 23.58 -20.05 -7.41
N GLU A 248 24.35 -19.14 -8.01
CA GLU A 248 25.73 -19.36 -8.44
C GLU A 248 26.65 -19.69 -7.27
N ARG A 249 26.56 -18.93 -6.16
CA ARG A 249 27.33 -19.16 -4.93
C ARG A 249 27.07 -20.53 -4.32
N LEU A 250 25.88 -21.08 -4.52
CA LEU A 250 25.50 -22.42 -4.07
C LEU A 250 25.77 -23.52 -5.11
N GLU A 251 26.49 -23.19 -6.18
CA GLU A 251 26.83 -24.09 -7.30
C GLU A 251 25.59 -24.68 -7.99
N LEU A 252 24.46 -23.97 -7.94
CA LEU A 252 23.23 -24.33 -8.65
C LEU A 252 23.24 -23.76 -10.07
N TYR A 253 24.27 -24.09 -10.86
CA TYR A 253 24.58 -23.38 -12.12
C TYR A 253 23.43 -23.39 -13.14
N GLY A 254 22.67 -24.48 -13.27
CA GLY A 254 21.50 -24.49 -14.17
C GLY A 254 20.39 -23.53 -13.71
N LEU A 255 20.21 -23.40 -12.40
CA LEU A 255 19.25 -22.44 -11.83
C LEU A 255 19.76 -21.00 -11.95
N ALA A 256 21.06 -20.79 -11.71
CA ALA A 256 21.73 -19.51 -11.91
C ALA A 256 21.63 -19.05 -13.37
N ALA A 257 21.90 -19.93 -14.34
CA ALA A 257 21.76 -19.65 -15.77
C ALA A 257 20.34 -19.19 -16.12
N GLY A 258 19.30 -19.90 -15.66
CA GLY A 258 17.91 -19.47 -15.85
C GLY A 258 17.61 -18.12 -15.21
N ALA A 259 18.13 -17.86 -14.01
CA ALA A 259 17.92 -16.59 -13.29
C ALA A 259 18.66 -15.41 -13.96
N TYR A 260 19.88 -15.61 -14.47
CA TYR A 260 20.59 -14.59 -15.22
C TYR A 260 19.95 -14.32 -16.58
N ARG A 261 19.40 -15.34 -17.24
CA ARG A 261 18.57 -15.15 -18.44
C ARG A 261 17.36 -14.28 -18.14
N TYR A 262 16.66 -14.54 -17.03
CA TYR A 262 15.56 -13.69 -16.56
C TYR A 262 16.03 -12.24 -16.35
N CYS A 263 17.20 -12.04 -15.73
CA CYS A 263 17.77 -10.70 -15.54
C CYS A 263 18.10 -10.01 -16.87
N ALA A 264 18.62 -10.75 -17.85
CA ALA A 264 18.93 -10.21 -19.18
C ALA A 264 17.68 -9.79 -19.96
N ASP A 265 16.62 -10.61 -19.89
CA ASP A 265 15.34 -10.30 -20.53
C ASP A 265 14.64 -9.12 -19.84
N LEU A 266 14.69 -9.05 -18.50
CA LEU A 266 14.19 -7.92 -17.73
C LEU A 266 14.98 -6.64 -18.01
N TYR A 267 16.31 -6.69 -18.05
CA TYR A 267 17.15 -5.52 -18.36
C TYR A 267 16.79 -4.95 -19.73
N GLN A 268 16.64 -5.81 -20.74
CA GLN A 268 16.26 -5.37 -22.09
C GLN A 268 14.84 -4.78 -22.12
N TYR A 269 13.91 -5.28 -21.30
CA TYR A 269 12.58 -4.68 -21.18
C TYR A 269 12.63 -3.28 -20.56
N LEU A 270 13.40 -3.10 -19.48
CA LEU A 270 13.54 -1.82 -18.79
C LEU A 270 14.36 -0.80 -19.61
N ASN A 271 15.38 -1.29 -20.33
CA ASN A 271 16.35 -0.49 -21.07
C ASN A 271 16.50 -1.00 -22.53
N PRO A 272 15.48 -0.81 -23.39
CA PRO A 272 15.43 -1.44 -24.72
C PRO A 272 16.53 -0.99 -25.68
N SER A 273 17.11 0.19 -25.44
CA SER A 273 18.17 0.77 -26.27
C SER A 273 19.57 0.60 -25.68
N GLU A 274 19.69 0.04 -24.47
CA GLU A 274 20.98 -0.10 -23.81
C GLU A 274 21.59 -1.48 -24.04
N GLU A 275 22.92 -1.51 -23.97
CA GLU A 275 23.70 -2.74 -24.08
C GLU A 275 23.56 -3.56 -22.79
N LEU A 276 23.53 -4.88 -22.91
CA LEU A 276 23.43 -5.76 -21.75
C LEU A 276 24.75 -5.66 -20.95
N PRO A 277 24.71 -5.35 -19.64
CA PRO A 277 25.93 -5.10 -18.89
C PRO A 277 26.66 -6.39 -18.50
N SER A 278 27.98 -6.31 -18.36
CA SER A 278 28.89 -7.45 -18.11
C SER A 278 28.61 -8.20 -16.81
N HIS A 279 28.11 -7.50 -15.78
CA HIS A 279 27.70 -8.12 -14.53
C HIS A 279 26.44 -9.00 -14.64
N ILE A 280 25.78 -9.03 -15.82
CA ILE A 280 24.67 -9.94 -16.14
C ILE A 280 25.14 -11.02 -17.11
N TYR A 281 25.69 -10.65 -18.27
CA TYR A 281 25.98 -11.64 -19.31
C TYR A 281 27.20 -12.53 -19.01
N LEU A 282 28.22 -12.04 -18.28
CA LEU A 282 29.37 -12.89 -17.93
C LEU A 282 28.97 -13.96 -16.91
N PRO A 283 28.30 -13.63 -15.79
CA PRO A 283 27.77 -14.65 -14.87
C PRO A 283 26.75 -15.59 -15.54
N TRP A 284 25.96 -15.09 -16.50
CA TRP A 284 25.07 -15.94 -17.31
C TRP A 284 25.88 -16.97 -18.10
N ALA A 285 26.85 -16.52 -18.90
CA ALA A 285 27.64 -17.38 -19.77
C ALA A 285 28.44 -18.41 -18.96
N ILE A 286 29.10 -18.01 -17.86
CA ILE A 286 29.89 -18.93 -17.04
C ILE A 286 28.99 -19.93 -16.29
N SER A 287 27.77 -19.53 -15.89
CA SER A 287 26.78 -20.46 -15.31
C SER A 287 26.28 -21.47 -16.35
N CYS A 288 26.06 -21.03 -17.60
CA CYS A 288 25.73 -21.93 -18.71
C CYS A 288 26.85 -22.93 -18.98
N TYR A 289 28.11 -22.47 -19.01
CA TYR A 289 29.29 -23.32 -19.18
C TYR A 289 29.38 -24.41 -18.10
N ASN A 290 29.20 -24.04 -16.83
CA ASN A 290 29.25 -24.99 -15.71
C ASN A 290 28.00 -25.90 -15.61
N SER A 291 27.01 -25.74 -16.51
CA SER A 291 25.77 -26.51 -16.51
C SER A 291 25.63 -27.38 -17.75
N VAL A 292 25.58 -28.70 -17.54
CA VAL A 292 25.39 -29.68 -18.62
C VAL A 292 24.14 -29.40 -19.46
N GLN A 293 23.08 -28.87 -18.84
CA GLN A 293 21.82 -28.60 -19.53
C GLN A 293 21.85 -27.32 -20.37
N HIS A 294 22.69 -26.34 -20.02
CA HIS A 294 22.65 -24.99 -20.61
C HIS A 294 23.91 -24.60 -21.38
N VAL A 295 24.92 -25.47 -21.48
CA VAL A 295 26.17 -25.19 -22.21
C VAL A 295 25.93 -24.77 -23.67
N HIS A 296 24.84 -25.23 -24.29
CA HIS A 296 24.44 -24.88 -25.64
C HIS A 296 23.93 -23.44 -25.81
N GLU A 297 23.65 -22.73 -24.71
CA GLU A 297 23.19 -21.32 -24.74
C GLU A 297 24.36 -20.34 -24.87
N VAL A 298 25.61 -20.73 -24.55
CA VAL A 298 26.77 -19.83 -24.59
C VAL A 298 26.99 -19.17 -25.96
N PRO A 299 26.87 -19.88 -27.11
CA PRO A 299 26.97 -19.26 -28.43
C PRO A 299 25.89 -18.22 -28.72
N GLU A 300 24.67 -18.41 -28.19
CA GLU A 300 23.57 -17.45 -28.31
C GLU A 300 23.90 -16.16 -27.54
N ILE A 301 24.42 -16.30 -26.31
CA ILE A 301 24.86 -15.17 -25.49
C ILE A 301 25.95 -14.38 -26.21
N ALA A 302 26.99 -15.06 -26.70
CA ALA A 302 28.09 -14.43 -27.45
C ALA A 302 27.58 -13.69 -28.70
N SER A 303 26.67 -14.32 -29.45
CA SER A 303 26.06 -13.70 -30.64
C SER A 303 25.25 -12.45 -30.30
N ARG A 304 24.51 -12.46 -29.18
CA ARG A 304 23.73 -11.32 -28.69
C ARG A 304 24.62 -10.14 -28.31
N ILE A 305 25.76 -10.37 -27.66
CA ILE A 305 26.71 -9.31 -27.28
C ILE A 305 27.45 -8.76 -28.50
N ARG A 306 27.91 -9.64 -29.42
CA ARG A 306 28.55 -9.23 -30.68
C ARG A 306 27.63 -8.37 -31.56
N ALA A 307 26.31 -8.54 -31.47
CA ALA A 307 25.36 -7.70 -32.21
C ALA A 307 25.43 -6.21 -31.83
N TYR A 308 25.95 -5.89 -30.65
CA TYR A 308 26.25 -4.53 -30.21
C TYR A 308 27.68 -4.07 -30.59
N ASN A 309 28.39 -4.81 -31.45
CA ASN A 309 29.80 -4.60 -31.79
C ASN A 309 30.77 -4.63 -30.60
N GLN A 310 30.37 -5.26 -29.50
CA GLN A 310 31.23 -5.43 -28.32
C GLN A 310 32.11 -6.66 -28.44
N PHE A 311 33.40 -6.52 -28.10
CA PHE A 311 34.31 -7.64 -27.87
C PHE A 311 34.65 -7.74 -26.38
N ASP A 312 34.37 -8.88 -25.77
CA ASP A 312 34.72 -9.18 -24.38
C ASP A 312 35.52 -10.49 -24.32
N ILE A 313 36.81 -10.37 -24.01
CA ILE A 313 37.72 -11.52 -23.92
C ILE A 313 37.24 -12.60 -22.95
N PHE A 314 36.55 -12.25 -21.86
CA PHE A 314 36.02 -13.24 -20.92
C PHE A 314 34.89 -14.05 -21.55
N LEU A 315 33.92 -13.39 -22.20
CA LEU A 315 32.80 -14.05 -22.87
C LEU A 315 33.30 -14.96 -23.99
N GLU A 316 34.23 -14.46 -24.80
CA GLU A 316 34.82 -15.20 -25.91
C GLU A 316 35.64 -16.41 -25.43
N SER A 317 36.33 -16.28 -24.29
CA SER A 317 36.99 -17.39 -23.62
C SER A 317 36.01 -18.45 -23.14
N ILE A 318 34.87 -18.04 -22.58
CA ILE A 318 33.79 -18.95 -22.15
C ILE A 318 33.21 -19.69 -23.35
N LEU A 319 33.00 -19.00 -24.47
CA LEU A 319 32.58 -19.62 -25.72
C LEU A 319 33.56 -20.72 -26.16
N ALA A 320 34.84 -20.39 -26.32
CA ALA A 320 35.86 -21.35 -26.76
C ALA A 320 35.98 -22.56 -25.83
N ARG A 321 35.91 -22.34 -24.51
CA ARG A 321 35.91 -23.42 -23.50
C ARG A 321 34.63 -24.25 -23.55
N SER A 322 33.48 -23.64 -23.78
CA SER A 322 32.20 -24.35 -23.91
C SER A 322 32.19 -25.27 -25.14
N THR A 323 32.72 -24.80 -26.27
CA THR A 323 32.89 -25.58 -27.51
C THR A 323 33.80 -26.78 -27.28
N LEU A 324 34.91 -26.58 -26.56
CA LEU A 324 35.81 -27.67 -26.16
C LEU A 324 35.11 -28.70 -25.28
N ALA A 325 34.34 -28.24 -24.29
CA ALA A 325 33.60 -29.11 -23.38
C ALA A 325 32.49 -29.91 -24.08
N GLN A 326 31.98 -29.42 -25.22
CA GLN A 326 31.03 -30.13 -26.07
C GLN A 326 31.69 -31.14 -27.03
N GLY A 327 33.02 -31.10 -27.16
CA GLY A 327 33.81 -32.06 -27.94
C GLY A 327 34.23 -31.60 -29.33
N ASP A 328 34.02 -30.33 -29.70
CA ASP A 328 34.53 -29.78 -30.96
C ASP A 328 35.88 -29.07 -30.75
N GLU A 329 36.95 -29.86 -30.75
CA GLU A 329 38.31 -29.37 -30.55
C GLU A 329 38.78 -28.43 -31.67
N ALA A 330 38.38 -28.70 -32.92
CA ALA A 330 38.82 -27.94 -34.08
C ALA A 330 38.21 -26.53 -34.08
N GLU A 331 36.91 -26.43 -33.80
CA GLU A 331 36.23 -25.14 -33.68
C GLU A 331 36.74 -24.37 -32.45
N SER A 332 36.94 -25.05 -31.31
CA SER A 332 37.49 -24.42 -30.11
C SER A 332 38.88 -23.82 -30.34
N GLN A 333 39.79 -24.53 -31.01
CA GLN A 333 41.12 -24.01 -31.35
C GLN A 333 41.04 -22.80 -32.28
N ALA A 334 40.16 -22.83 -33.28
CA ALA A 334 39.93 -21.68 -34.15
C ALA A 334 39.38 -20.47 -33.38
N GLN A 335 38.49 -20.70 -32.42
CA GLN A 335 37.96 -19.66 -31.54
C GLN A 335 39.05 -19.07 -30.64
N PHE A 336 39.90 -19.88 -29.98
CA PHE A 336 41.02 -19.37 -29.18
C PHE A 336 41.99 -18.51 -30.00
N ALA A 337 42.36 -18.96 -31.20
CA ALA A 337 43.24 -18.20 -32.09
C ALA A 337 42.61 -16.85 -32.51
N ALA A 338 41.30 -16.83 -32.76
CA ALA A 338 40.57 -15.60 -33.09
C ALA A 338 40.51 -14.62 -31.90
N VAL A 339 40.30 -15.14 -30.68
CA VAL A 339 40.32 -14.33 -29.45
C VAL A 339 41.66 -13.66 -29.24
N GLU A 340 42.74 -14.43 -29.33
CA GLU A 340 44.11 -13.94 -29.19
C GLU A 340 44.42 -12.86 -30.23
N GLN A 341 44.20 -13.15 -31.51
CA GLN A 341 44.46 -12.22 -32.60
C GLN A 341 43.67 -10.91 -32.42
N ARG A 342 42.40 -10.99 -32.02
CA ARG A 342 41.54 -9.81 -31.84
C ARG A 342 41.97 -8.99 -30.63
N ALA A 343 42.26 -9.64 -29.51
CA ALA A 343 42.71 -8.98 -28.29
C ALA A 343 44.03 -8.24 -28.50
N GLU A 344 45.01 -8.85 -29.17
CA GLU A 344 46.28 -8.21 -29.52
C GLU A 344 46.08 -7.01 -30.45
N GLN A 345 45.21 -7.13 -31.45
CA GLN A 345 44.88 -6.00 -32.34
C GLN A 345 44.29 -4.81 -31.56
N ILE A 346 43.39 -5.07 -30.60
CA ILE A 346 42.77 -4.03 -29.77
C ILE A 346 43.85 -3.33 -28.93
N ILE A 347 44.70 -4.09 -28.25
CA ILE A 347 45.79 -3.53 -27.42
C ILE A 347 46.78 -2.73 -28.27
N LEU A 348 47.20 -3.25 -29.42
CA LEU A 348 48.12 -2.55 -30.34
C LEU A 348 47.51 -1.26 -30.92
N SER A 349 46.19 -1.24 -31.12
CA SER A 349 45.47 -0.05 -31.58
C SER A 349 45.16 0.96 -30.47
N GLY A 350 45.50 0.66 -29.22
CA GLY A 350 45.21 1.50 -28.05
C GLY A 350 43.74 1.48 -27.61
N GLY A 351 42.99 0.44 -27.97
CA GLY A 351 41.61 0.26 -27.54
C GLY A 351 41.50 -0.14 -26.07
N SER A 352 40.43 0.27 -25.40
CA SER A 352 40.21 0.03 -23.97
C SER A 352 39.38 -1.22 -23.64
N GLU A 353 38.91 -1.94 -24.67
CA GLU A 353 38.04 -3.12 -24.53
C GLU A 353 38.78 -4.31 -23.90
N VAL A 354 40.11 -4.39 -24.09
CA VAL A 354 40.97 -5.41 -23.49
C VAL A 354 42.10 -4.75 -22.72
N GLN A 355 42.29 -5.20 -21.49
CA GLN A 355 43.34 -4.75 -20.58
C GLN A 355 44.40 -5.84 -20.41
N ASP A 356 45.65 -5.44 -20.19
CA ASP A 356 46.79 -6.35 -20.01
C ASP A 356 46.52 -7.43 -18.95
N LYS A 357 45.84 -7.07 -17.85
CA LYS A 357 45.43 -8.02 -16.80
C LYS A 357 44.52 -9.14 -17.29
N GLN A 358 43.68 -8.88 -18.28
CA GLN A 358 42.80 -9.89 -18.87
C GLN A 358 43.60 -10.84 -19.76
N MET A 359 44.65 -10.35 -20.45
CA MET A 359 45.59 -11.20 -21.20
C MET A 359 46.40 -12.11 -20.28
N ALA A 360 46.95 -11.58 -19.17
CA ALA A 360 47.64 -12.40 -18.19
C ALA A 360 46.71 -13.48 -17.60
N TRP A 361 45.47 -13.13 -17.26
CA TRP A 361 44.48 -14.09 -16.78
C TRP A 361 44.16 -15.17 -17.85
N TYR A 362 44.02 -14.76 -19.12
CA TYR A 362 43.74 -15.65 -20.24
C TYR A 362 44.82 -16.73 -20.38
N TYR A 363 46.10 -16.33 -20.39
CA TYR A 363 47.23 -17.25 -20.49
C TYR A 363 47.52 -18.02 -19.18
N CYS A 364 46.95 -17.62 -18.05
CA CYS A 364 47.06 -18.38 -16.80
C CYS A 364 45.98 -19.48 -16.70
N PHE A 365 44.73 -19.19 -17.09
CA PHE A 365 43.58 -20.03 -16.73
C PHE A 365 42.69 -20.49 -17.89
N VAL A 366 42.73 -19.82 -19.04
CA VAL A 366 41.87 -20.17 -20.20
C VAL A 366 42.62 -21.04 -21.19
N HIS A 367 43.75 -20.52 -21.70
CA HIS A 367 44.60 -21.18 -22.68
C HIS A 367 46.07 -21.10 -22.18
N PRO A 368 46.46 -21.99 -21.25
CA PRO A 368 47.73 -21.91 -20.55
C PRO A 368 48.95 -21.84 -21.47
N ASP A 369 49.77 -20.81 -21.30
CA ASP A 369 51.06 -20.60 -21.98
C ASP A 369 52.03 -19.97 -20.96
N GLU A 370 53.03 -20.73 -20.52
CA GLU A 370 53.92 -20.36 -19.41
C GLU A 370 54.71 -19.08 -19.69
N ASP A 371 55.24 -18.95 -20.91
CA ASP A 371 56.07 -17.83 -21.33
C ASP A 371 55.21 -16.56 -21.47
N LYS A 372 54.07 -16.65 -22.16
CA LYS A 372 53.17 -15.49 -22.35
C LYS A 372 52.51 -15.07 -21.04
N ALA A 373 52.12 -16.01 -20.18
CA ALA A 373 51.57 -15.71 -18.86
C ALA A 373 52.56 -14.89 -18.04
N LEU A 374 53.84 -15.28 -18.02
CA LEU A 374 54.88 -14.57 -17.29
C LEU A 374 55.20 -13.20 -17.91
N GLU A 375 55.24 -13.10 -19.23
CA GLU A 375 55.45 -11.83 -19.94
C GLU A 375 54.37 -10.81 -19.58
N TRP A 376 53.10 -11.15 -19.77
CA TRP A 376 51.98 -10.27 -19.48
C TRP A 376 51.88 -9.95 -17.98
N ALA A 377 52.05 -10.94 -17.10
CA ALA A 377 52.01 -10.71 -15.66
C ALA A 377 53.13 -9.78 -15.17
N ASN A 378 54.35 -9.91 -15.69
CA ASN A 378 55.45 -9.00 -15.38
C ASN A 378 55.19 -7.58 -15.88
N LYS A 379 54.62 -7.45 -17.09
CA LYS A 379 54.26 -6.14 -17.65
C LYS A 379 53.30 -5.41 -16.72
N ILE A 380 52.20 -6.06 -16.32
CA ILE A 380 51.20 -5.47 -15.43
C ILE A 380 51.79 -5.15 -14.05
N TYR A 381 52.58 -6.06 -13.47
CA TYR A 381 53.20 -5.81 -12.16
C TYR A 381 54.19 -4.65 -12.19
N SER A 382 54.88 -4.45 -13.32
CA SER A 382 55.79 -3.31 -13.50
C SER A 382 55.03 -1.98 -13.58
N GLU A 383 53.84 -1.98 -14.16
CA GLU A 383 52.96 -0.80 -14.26
C GLU A 383 52.22 -0.53 -12.94
N GLU A 384 51.73 -1.58 -12.28
CA GLU A 384 50.91 -1.51 -11.07
C GLU A 384 51.41 -2.45 -9.94
N PRO A 385 52.58 -2.22 -9.34
CA PRO A 385 53.18 -3.16 -8.37
C PRO A 385 52.39 -3.33 -7.06
N ASN A 386 51.50 -2.37 -6.76
CA ASN A 386 50.63 -2.41 -5.58
C ASN A 386 49.24 -3.03 -5.89
N SER A 387 48.97 -3.39 -7.14
CA SER A 387 47.69 -3.97 -7.54
C SER A 387 47.59 -5.42 -7.07
N VAL A 388 46.60 -5.71 -6.24
CA VAL A 388 46.36 -7.06 -5.70
C VAL A 388 46.18 -8.08 -6.83
N ALA A 389 45.54 -7.69 -7.94
CA ALA A 389 45.35 -8.53 -9.11
C ALA A 389 46.68 -8.82 -9.83
N ALA A 390 47.51 -7.78 -10.04
CA ALA A 390 48.83 -7.92 -10.68
C ALA A 390 49.76 -8.85 -9.88
N THR A 391 49.84 -8.65 -8.56
CA THR A 391 50.62 -9.49 -7.65
C THR A 391 50.15 -10.94 -7.67
N SER A 392 48.82 -11.17 -7.67
CA SER A 392 48.26 -12.51 -7.68
C SER A 392 48.55 -13.24 -9.00
N LEU A 393 48.34 -12.57 -10.14
CA LEU A 393 48.64 -13.11 -11.47
C LEU A 393 50.13 -13.41 -11.65
N LEU A 394 51.01 -12.49 -11.24
CA LEU A 394 52.46 -12.71 -11.29
C LEU A 394 52.88 -13.88 -10.40
N SER A 395 52.33 -13.98 -9.18
CA SER A 395 52.63 -15.11 -8.30
C SER A 395 52.30 -16.46 -8.95
N TYR A 396 51.18 -16.53 -9.68
CA TYR A 396 50.75 -17.75 -10.35
C TYR A 396 51.58 -18.03 -11.62
N ALA A 397 51.87 -17.00 -12.43
CA ALA A 397 52.70 -17.15 -13.62
C ALA A 397 54.14 -17.59 -13.28
N LEU A 398 54.70 -17.13 -12.16
CA LEU A 398 55.99 -17.61 -11.64
C LEU A 398 55.92 -19.10 -11.23
N ILE A 399 54.82 -19.54 -10.64
CA ILE A 399 54.60 -20.96 -10.31
C ILE A 399 54.52 -21.82 -11.57
N MET A 400 53.84 -21.34 -12.63
CA MET A 400 53.80 -22.02 -13.92
C MET A 400 55.19 -22.22 -14.56
N ASN A 401 56.16 -21.38 -14.20
CA ASN A 401 57.54 -21.43 -14.70
C ASN A 401 58.53 -22.07 -13.69
N ASP A 402 58.04 -22.82 -12.69
CA ASP A 402 58.85 -23.43 -11.62
C ASP A 402 59.69 -22.44 -10.77
N LEU A 403 59.33 -21.14 -10.76
CA LEU A 403 60.01 -20.08 -10.00
C LEU A 403 59.41 -19.88 -8.60
N PHE A 404 59.31 -20.96 -7.83
CA PHE A 404 58.61 -21.00 -6.53
C PHE A 404 59.15 -19.99 -5.49
N GLU A 405 60.47 -19.79 -5.43
CA GLU A 405 61.11 -18.86 -4.48
C GLU A 405 60.65 -17.40 -4.67
N TRP A 406 60.36 -17.01 -5.91
CA TRP A 406 59.92 -15.66 -6.24
C TRP A 406 58.41 -15.52 -6.12
N ALA A 407 57.66 -16.60 -6.37
CA ALA A 407 56.21 -16.63 -6.23
C ALA A 407 55.75 -16.51 -4.77
N LYS A 408 56.47 -17.15 -3.83
CA LYS A 408 56.09 -17.27 -2.41
C LYS A 408 55.81 -15.94 -1.71
N PRO A 409 56.69 -14.92 -1.72
CA PRO A 409 56.41 -13.65 -1.06
C PRO A 409 55.24 -12.90 -1.70
N LEU A 410 55.00 -13.05 -3.01
CA LEU A 410 53.90 -12.40 -3.72
C LEU A 410 52.56 -13.06 -3.40
N ALA A 411 52.51 -14.40 -3.39
CA ALA A 411 51.31 -15.15 -3.06
C ALA A 411 50.80 -14.83 -1.64
N GLN A 412 51.69 -14.54 -0.69
CA GLN A 412 51.33 -14.20 0.70
C GLN A 412 50.83 -12.75 0.91
N GLN A 413 51.02 -11.86 -0.06
CA GLN A 413 50.59 -10.45 0.04
C GLN A 413 49.09 -10.26 -0.23
N SER A 414 48.42 -11.29 -0.73
CA SER A 414 47.05 -11.24 -1.23
C SER A 414 46.24 -12.43 -0.74
N ASP A 415 44.94 -12.24 -0.60
CA ASP A 415 43.98 -13.31 -0.28
C ASP A 415 43.04 -13.61 -1.47
N THR A 416 43.34 -13.13 -2.68
CA THR A 416 42.49 -13.40 -3.87
C THR A 416 42.38 -14.90 -4.16
N GLN A 417 41.37 -15.27 -4.98
CA GLN A 417 41.21 -16.66 -5.42
C GLN A 417 42.48 -17.21 -6.09
N ILE A 418 43.11 -16.41 -6.95
CA ILE A 418 44.36 -16.77 -7.64
C ILE A 418 45.50 -16.92 -6.62
N ALA A 419 45.65 -15.98 -5.67
CA ALA A 419 46.67 -16.08 -4.62
C ALA A 419 46.48 -17.32 -3.74
N GLN A 420 45.23 -17.70 -3.42
CA GLN A 420 44.93 -18.91 -2.66
C GLN A 420 45.34 -20.19 -3.42
N ILE A 421 45.15 -20.24 -4.74
CA ILE A 421 45.68 -21.34 -5.57
C ILE A 421 47.21 -21.32 -5.59
N SER A 422 47.83 -20.16 -5.77
CA SER A 422 49.29 -20.03 -5.72
C SER A 422 49.85 -20.55 -4.40
N GLN A 423 49.26 -20.14 -3.28
CA GLN A 423 49.62 -20.65 -1.94
C GLN A 423 49.39 -22.16 -1.82
N ALA A 424 48.31 -22.69 -2.38
CA ALA A 424 48.05 -24.12 -2.36
C ALA A 424 49.11 -24.91 -3.13
N ILE A 425 49.53 -24.44 -4.31
CA ILE A 425 50.58 -25.10 -5.11
C ILE A 425 51.93 -25.05 -4.39
N LEU A 426 52.26 -23.92 -3.76
CA LEU A 426 53.46 -23.81 -2.91
C LEU A 426 53.40 -24.76 -1.71
N ALA A 427 52.26 -24.87 -1.03
CA ALA A 427 52.07 -25.82 0.06
C ALA A 427 52.20 -27.28 -0.42
N MET A 428 51.74 -27.58 -1.65
CA MET A 428 51.94 -28.89 -2.27
C MET A 428 53.42 -29.19 -2.54
N ALA A 429 54.18 -28.19 -3.03
CA ALA A 429 55.62 -28.32 -3.24
C ALA A 429 56.39 -28.51 -1.92
N GLU A 430 55.87 -27.97 -0.81
CA GLU A 430 56.40 -28.15 0.56
C GLU A 430 55.87 -29.43 1.27
N GLU A 431 55.20 -30.34 0.56
CA GLU A 431 54.60 -31.57 1.08
C GLU A 431 53.48 -31.37 2.14
N LYS A 432 52.91 -30.16 2.25
CA LYS A 432 51.83 -29.81 3.19
C LYS A 432 50.44 -30.03 2.58
N GLN A 433 50.08 -31.29 2.38
CA GLN A 433 48.86 -31.68 1.66
C GLN A 433 47.55 -31.18 2.30
N ASP A 434 47.44 -31.23 3.64
CA ASP A 434 46.23 -30.78 4.34
C ASP A 434 46.01 -29.26 4.21
N GLU A 435 47.10 -28.48 4.27
CA GLU A 435 47.06 -27.03 4.09
C GLU A 435 46.65 -26.66 2.66
N ALA A 436 47.23 -27.34 1.66
CA ALA A 436 46.87 -27.18 0.26
C ALA A 436 45.39 -27.47 0.02
N ALA A 437 44.85 -28.55 0.58
CA ALA A 437 43.44 -28.91 0.44
C ALA A 437 42.51 -27.83 1.02
N VAL A 438 42.85 -27.25 2.18
CA VAL A 438 42.09 -26.15 2.79
C VAL A 438 42.13 -24.89 1.91
N LEU A 439 43.29 -24.55 1.35
CA LEU A 439 43.46 -23.39 0.48
C LEU A 439 42.69 -23.56 -0.84
N LEU A 440 42.74 -24.73 -1.47
CA LEU A 440 41.96 -25.04 -2.67
C LEU A 440 40.45 -24.95 -2.40
N GLN A 441 39.96 -25.45 -1.26
CA GLN A 441 38.56 -25.32 -0.89
C GLN A 441 38.15 -23.85 -0.67
N LYS A 442 39.01 -23.04 -0.01
CA LYS A 442 38.77 -21.60 0.14
C LYS A 442 38.70 -20.90 -1.21
N ALA A 443 39.60 -21.24 -2.13
CA ALA A 443 39.61 -20.68 -3.48
C ALA A 443 38.31 -20.99 -4.22
N ILE A 444 37.83 -22.24 -4.16
CA ILE A 444 36.56 -22.63 -4.80
C ILE A 444 35.38 -21.86 -4.20
N VAL A 445 35.30 -21.74 -2.87
CA VAL A 445 34.18 -21.06 -2.19
C VAL A 445 34.11 -19.56 -2.50
N ARG A 446 35.24 -18.93 -2.82
CA ARG A 446 35.32 -17.49 -3.09
C ARG A 446 34.62 -17.09 -4.38
N ASP A 447 34.77 -17.88 -5.44
CA ASP A 447 34.13 -17.69 -6.74
C ASP A 447 33.99 -19.06 -7.43
N PRO A 448 32.91 -19.81 -7.16
CA PRO A 448 32.82 -21.22 -7.53
C PRO A 448 32.60 -21.47 -9.02
N SER A 449 32.14 -20.47 -9.78
CA SER A 449 31.87 -20.61 -11.22
C SER A 449 33.10 -20.35 -12.09
N SER A 450 34.13 -19.69 -11.57
CA SER A 450 35.29 -19.27 -12.35
C SER A 450 36.15 -20.44 -12.88
N PHE A 451 36.91 -20.18 -13.94
CA PHE A 451 37.93 -21.15 -14.43
C PHE A 451 39.01 -21.45 -13.38
N VAL A 452 39.28 -20.50 -12.48
CA VAL A 452 40.20 -20.66 -11.36
C VAL A 452 39.64 -21.72 -10.39
N ALA A 453 38.33 -21.71 -10.10
CA ALA A 453 37.68 -22.77 -9.32
C ALA A 453 37.64 -24.11 -10.06
N GLU A 454 37.42 -24.14 -11.38
CA GLU A 454 37.51 -25.37 -12.18
C GLU A 454 38.90 -26.00 -12.05
N PHE A 455 39.96 -25.19 -12.15
CA PHE A 455 41.34 -25.63 -11.97
C PHE A 455 41.60 -26.14 -10.54
N ALA A 456 41.13 -25.44 -9.51
CA ALA A 456 41.24 -25.90 -8.12
C ALA A 456 40.52 -27.25 -7.88
N LYS A 457 39.35 -27.45 -8.50
CA LYS A 457 38.61 -28.73 -8.44
C LYS A 457 39.42 -29.86 -9.08
N LYS A 458 40.07 -29.62 -10.21
CA LYS A 458 40.98 -30.59 -10.87
C LYS A 458 42.16 -30.96 -9.97
N LEU A 459 42.84 -29.97 -9.38
CA LEU A 459 43.95 -30.21 -8.46
C LEU A 459 43.54 -31.04 -7.24
N LEU A 460 42.36 -30.81 -6.66
CA LEU A 460 41.85 -31.63 -5.56
C LEU A 460 41.65 -33.11 -5.97
N ILE A 461 41.08 -33.34 -7.16
CA ILE A 461 40.81 -34.69 -7.68
C ILE A 461 42.12 -35.45 -7.96
N GLU A 462 43.10 -34.79 -8.57
CA GLU A 462 44.43 -35.38 -8.85
C GLU A 462 45.13 -35.87 -7.57
N LYS A 463 44.83 -35.26 -6.42
CA LYS A 463 45.37 -35.64 -5.10
C LYS A 463 44.50 -36.65 -4.34
N GLY A 464 43.46 -37.18 -4.98
CA GLY A 464 42.54 -38.14 -4.35
C GLY A 464 41.63 -37.54 -3.30
N VAL A 465 41.55 -36.21 -3.19
CA VAL A 465 40.62 -35.51 -2.31
C VAL A 465 39.37 -35.16 -3.10
N ALA A 466 38.30 -35.91 -2.90
CA ALA A 466 37.03 -35.62 -3.54
C ALA A 466 36.48 -34.26 -3.06
N TYR A 467 36.25 -33.33 -3.99
CA TYR A 467 35.54 -32.10 -3.70
C TYR A 467 34.11 -32.40 -3.25
N LYS A 468 33.69 -31.79 -2.14
CA LYS A 468 32.31 -31.86 -1.64
C LYS A 468 31.78 -30.43 -1.54
N PRO A 469 30.76 -30.07 -2.35
CA PRO A 469 30.08 -28.79 -2.21
C PRO A 469 29.61 -28.59 -0.76
N GLN A 470 29.63 -27.35 -0.28
CA GLN A 470 29.20 -27.04 1.09
C GLN A 470 27.75 -27.45 1.36
N ILE A 471 26.92 -27.43 0.32
CA ILE A 471 25.49 -27.74 0.39
C ILE A 471 25.14 -28.74 -0.72
N LYS A 472 24.30 -29.73 -0.38
CA LYS A 472 23.77 -30.68 -1.34
C LYS A 472 22.71 -30.01 -2.21
N SER A 473 23.05 -29.75 -3.48
CA SER A 473 22.19 -29.08 -4.46
C SER A 473 20.80 -29.71 -4.60
N ASN A 474 20.70 -31.04 -4.53
CA ASN A 474 19.44 -31.77 -4.69
C ASN A 474 18.40 -31.47 -3.58
N ASP A 475 18.85 -31.23 -2.35
CA ASP A 475 17.94 -30.96 -1.22
C ASP A 475 17.26 -29.59 -1.39
N ILE A 476 18.03 -28.58 -1.83
CA ILE A 476 17.51 -27.25 -2.13
C ILE A 476 16.53 -27.31 -3.31
N LEU A 477 16.96 -27.90 -4.43
CA LEU A 477 16.13 -27.98 -5.65
C LEU A 477 14.81 -28.71 -5.38
N SER A 478 14.83 -29.80 -4.60
CA SER A 478 13.62 -30.54 -4.24
C SER A 478 12.67 -29.72 -3.38
N SER A 479 13.18 -28.95 -2.41
CA SER A 479 12.31 -28.06 -1.63
C SER A 479 11.66 -26.98 -2.49
N LEU A 480 12.45 -26.33 -3.34
CA LEU A 480 11.95 -25.26 -4.21
C LEU A 480 10.92 -25.77 -5.20
N ALA A 481 11.16 -26.93 -5.81
CA ALA A 481 10.19 -27.58 -6.70
C ALA A 481 8.89 -27.95 -5.96
N GLY A 482 8.96 -28.26 -4.67
CA GLY A 482 7.78 -28.48 -3.83
C GLY A 482 6.97 -27.22 -3.52
N GLN A 483 7.62 -26.04 -3.49
CA GLN A 483 6.98 -24.76 -3.16
C GLN A 483 6.54 -23.95 -4.39
N PHE A 484 7.29 -24.03 -5.49
CA PHE A 484 7.09 -23.25 -6.70
C PHE A 484 6.66 -24.18 -7.85
N THR A 485 5.44 -23.99 -8.37
CA THR A 485 4.88 -24.84 -9.42
C THR A 485 5.62 -24.68 -10.74
N ARG A 486 5.86 -25.81 -11.43
CA ARG A 486 6.35 -25.99 -12.82
C ARG A 486 7.73 -25.41 -13.17
N PHE A 487 8.13 -24.24 -12.66
CA PHE A 487 9.45 -23.63 -12.88
C PHE A 487 9.94 -22.89 -11.62
N ILE A 488 11.16 -23.19 -11.16
CA ILE A 488 11.77 -22.48 -10.03
C ILE A 488 12.15 -21.06 -10.44
N VAL A 489 12.68 -20.88 -11.66
CA VAL A 489 12.84 -19.55 -12.28
C VAL A 489 11.69 -19.33 -13.26
N PRO A 490 10.88 -18.26 -13.11
CA PRO A 490 9.83 -17.97 -14.07
C PRO A 490 10.44 -17.53 -15.40
N VAL A 491 9.67 -17.68 -16.49
CA VAL A 491 10.00 -17.01 -17.76
C VAL A 491 9.52 -15.57 -17.66
N PHE A 492 10.39 -14.61 -17.99
CA PHE A 492 10.00 -13.20 -18.03
C PHE A 492 8.89 -12.98 -19.07
N LYS A 493 7.86 -12.24 -18.68
CA LYS A 493 6.73 -11.85 -19.52
C LYS A 493 6.44 -10.39 -19.27
N ASP A 494 6.01 -9.67 -20.31
CA ASP A 494 5.52 -8.31 -20.14
C ASP A 494 4.38 -8.31 -19.09
N PRO A 495 4.45 -7.44 -18.06
CA PRO A 495 3.38 -7.27 -17.09
C PRO A 495 1.98 -7.09 -17.70
N ASN A 496 1.85 -6.46 -18.87
CA ASN A 496 0.59 -6.28 -19.60
C ASN A 496 0.01 -7.60 -20.13
N ASP A 497 0.83 -8.62 -20.33
CA ASP A 497 0.39 -9.97 -20.70
C ASP A 497 -0.01 -10.78 -19.46
N CYS A 498 0.56 -10.46 -18.30
CA CYS A 498 0.32 -11.13 -17.03
C CYS A 498 -0.94 -10.63 -16.30
N LEU A 499 -1.37 -9.40 -16.58
CA LEU A 499 -2.44 -8.73 -15.84
C LEU A 499 -3.51 -8.19 -16.80
N ALA A 500 -4.75 -8.13 -16.32
CA ALA A 500 -5.78 -7.29 -16.94
C ALA A 500 -6.57 -6.54 -15.88
N VAL A 501 -6.94 -5.31 -16.21
CA VAL A 501 -7.80 -4.46 -15.39
C VAL A 501 -9.13 -4.27 -16.12
N ARG A 502 -10.23 -4.47 -15.39
CA ARG A 502 -11.58 -4.14 -15.87
C ARG A 502 -12.18 -3.06 -14.98
N PHE A 503 -12.86 -2.12 -15.63
CA PHE A 503 -13.58 -1.04 -14.98
C PHE A 503 -14.99 -0.98 -15.58
N GLU A 504 -15.98 -1.32 -14.77
CA GLU A 504 -17.36 -1.51 -15.24
C GLU A 504 -18.35 -0.75 -14.36
N ILE A 505 -19.21 0.05 -14.99
CA ILE A 505 -20.36 0.69 -14.34
C ILE A 505 -21.61 -0.08 -14.78
N ARG A 506 -22.45 -0.52 -13.82
CA ARG A 506 -23.58 -1.42 -14.12
C ARG A 506 -24.64 -0.79 -15.02
N GLN A 507 -24.89 0.50 -14.84
CA GLN A 507 -25.94 1.24 -15.51
C GLN A 507 -25.30 2.27 -16.46
N LYS A 508 -25.70 2.26 -17.73
CA LYS A 508 -25.27 3.28 -18.70
C LYS A 508 -26.11 4.54 -18.62
N ASN A 509 -27.36 4.42 -18.15
CA ASN A 509 -28.27 5.54 -17.93
C ASN A 509 -28.58 5.60 -16.43
N ILE A 510 -28.43 6.77 -15.81
CA ILE A 510 -28.63 6.95 -14.37
C ILE A 510 -29.62 8.10 -14.15
N ASP A 511 -30.73 7.80 -13.48
CA ASP A 511 -31.76 8.80 -13.18
C ASP A 511 -31.33 9.73 -12.03
N PHE A 512 -32.07 10.82 -11.81
CA PHE A 512 -31.77 11.74 -10.71
C PHE A 512 -31.85 11.03 -9.35
N GLY A 513 -30.80 11.19 -8.55
CA GLY A 513 -30.73 10.63 -7.20
C GLY A 513 -30.30 9.17 -7.13
N GLU A 514 -30.10 8.49 -8.27
CA GLU A 514 -29.50 7.17 -8.31
C GLU A 514 -27.99 7.24 -8.05
N SER A 515 -27.47 6.31 -7.23
CA SER A 515 -26.05 6.23 -6.90
C SER A 515 -25.22 5.67 -8.06
N ILE A 516 -24.03 6.23 -8.28
CA ILE A 516 -23.12 5.79 -9.33
C ILE A 516 -22.04 4.92 -8.69
N SER A 517 -21.99 3.63 -9.04
CA SER A 517 -20.94 2.73 -8.54
C SER A 517 -20.27 1.97 -9.69
N ALA A 518 -18.95 1.85 -9.58
CA ALA A 518 -18.13 1.08 -10.49
C ALA A 518 -17.56 -0.16 -9.80
N LYS A 519 -17.35 -1.21 -10.58
CA LYS A 519 -16.57 -2.38 -10.21
C LYS A 519 -15.20 -2.30 -10.87
N ILE A 520 -14.17 -2.45 -10.06
CA ILE A 520 -12.78 -2.58 -10.49
C ILE A 520 -12.38 -4.04 -10.30
N ALA A 521 -11.85 -4.68 -11.33
CA ALA A 521 -11.32 -6.03 -11.23
C ALA A 521 -9.88 -6.10 -11.75
N ILE A 522 -8.98 -6.65 -10.94
CA ILE A 522 -7.63 -7.01 -11.32
C ILE A 522 -7.62 -8.52 -11.56
N ILE A 523 -7.30 -8.93 -12.78
CA ILE A 523 -7.34 -10.31 -13.25
C ILE A 523 -5.90 -10.79 -13.46
N ASN A 524 -5.54 -11.88 -12.79
CA ASN A 524 -4.27 -12.54 -12.99
C ASN A 524 -4.35 -13.51 -14.18
N LYS A 525 -3.63 -13.20 -15.25
CA LYS A 525 -3.49 -14.03 -16.46
C LYS A 525 -2.23 -14.89 -16.45
N SER A 526 -1.32 -14.68 -15.50
CA SER A 526 -0.09 -15.45 -15.42
C SER A 526 -0.34 -16.83 -14.81
N ASP A 527 0.69 -17.67 -14.93
CA ASP A 527 0.80 -18.98 -14.31
C ASP A 527 1.29 -18.92 -12.85
N GLU A 528 1.62 -17.72 -12.35
CA GLU A 528 2.05 -17.49 -10.98
C GLU A 528 1.07 -16.63 -10.18
N PRO A 529 1.00 -16.77 -8.85
CA PRO A 529 0.25 -15.82 -8.03
C PRO A 529 0.83 -14.40 -8.14
N ILE A 530 -0.05 -13.40 -8.27
CA ILE A 530 0.31 -11.98 -8.22
C ILE A 530 0.00 -11.45 -6.82
N LEU A 531 0.95 -10.74 -6.22
CA LEU A 531 0.75 -10.06 -4.94
C LEU A 531 0.32 -8.61 -5.17
N ILE A 532 -0.66 -8.15 -4.39
CA ILE A 532 -0.91 -6.73 -4.17
C ILE A 532 -0.23 -6.34 -2.86
N SER A 533 0.77 -5.47 -2.91
CA SER A 533 1.51 -4.90 -1.76
C SER A 533 2.19 -3.59 -2.18
N ASP A 534 2.72 -2.83 -1.21
CA ASP A 534 3.40 -1.55 -1.49
C ASP A 534 4.66 -1.71 -2.37
N ASP A 535 5.36 -2.83 -2.22
CA ASP A 535 6.60 -3.12 -2.95
C ASP A 535 6.34 -3.95 -4.22
N SER A 536 5.09 -4.33 -4.49
CA SER A 536 4.74 -5.18 -5.63
C SER A 536 4.48 -4.41 -6.91
N LEU A 537 4.37 -5.15 -8.02
CA LEU A 537 3.92 -4.65 -9.31
C LEU A 537 2.60 -3.86 -9.24
N ILE A 538 1.67 -4.23 -8.34
CA ILE A 538 0.38 -3.57 -8.18
C ILE A 538 0.18 -3.14 -6.74
N GLN A 539 0.19 -1.84 -6.48
CA GLN A 539 0.10 -1.29 -5.12
C GLN A 539 -1.32 -1.19 -4.57
N GLY A 540 -2.33 -1.56 -5.37
CA GLY A 540 -3.74 -1.53 -5.00
C GLY A 540 -4.36 -0.12 -4.91
N ARG A 541 -3.57 0.92 -5.23
CA ARG A 541 -4.01 2.32 -5.33
C ARG A 541 -4.64 2.58 -6.69
N VAL A 542 -5.76 3.30 -6.68
CA VAL A 542 -6.45 3.72 -7.90
C VAL A 542 -6.70 5.21 -7.86
N GLN A 543 -6.61 5.83 -9.03
CA GLN A 543 -7.11 7.17 -9.28
C GLN A 543 -8.22 7.08 -10.32
N ILE A 544 -9.35 7.71 -10.03
CA ILE A 544 -10.46 7.84 -10.96
C ILE A 544 -10.69 9.33 -11.17
N ASP A 545 -10.52 9.77 -12.40
CA ASP A 545 -10.87 11.13 -12.84
C ASP A 545 -12.27 11.09 -13.48
N ALA A 546 -13.03 12.18 -13.35
CA ALA A 546 -14.31 12.34 -14.06
C ALA A 546 -14.27 13.53 -15.00
N THR A 547 -14.80 13.35 -16.20
CA THR A 547 -15.00 14.42 -17.18
C THR A 547 -16.50 14.51 -17.47
N VAL A 548 -17.13 15.59 -17.04
CA VAL A 548 -18.54 15.89 -17.29
C VAL A 548 -18.67 16.69 -18.58
N ARG A 549 -19.58 16.26 -19.45
CA ARG A 549 -19.92 16.87 -20.74
C ARG A 549 -21.43 17.02 -20.87
N GLY A 550 -21.88 17.78 -21.86
CA GLY A 550 -23.29 18.05 -22.14
C GLY A 550 -23.61 19.53 -21.98
N VAL A 551 -24.70 19.83 -21.25
CA VAL A 551 -25.09 21.23 -20.97
C VAL A 551 -24.22 21.88 -19.89
N LEU A 552 -23.53 21.08 -19.09
CA LEU A 552 -22.46 21.50 -18.18
C LEU A 552 -21.15 20.83 -18.62
N GLN A 553 -20.04 21.50 -18.36
CA GLN A 553 -18.70 20.99 -18.66
C GLN A 553 -17.79 21.23 -17.46
N GLU A 554 -17.20 20.16 -16.93
CA GLU A 554 -16.27 20.24 -15.81
C GLU A 554 -15.33 19.03 -15.82
N GLU A 555 -14.05 19.26 -15.52
CA GLU A 555 -13.09 18.21 -15.26
C GLU A 555 -12.85 18.12 -13.76
N ILE A 556 -12.97 16.90 -13.23
CA ILE A 556 -12.84 16.60 -11.81
C ILE A 556 -11.70 15.58 -11.67
N PRO A 557 -10.44 16.05 -11.67
CA PRO A 557 -9.29 15.18 -11.46
C PRO A 557 -9.31 14.63 -10.03
N GLY A 558 -8.92 13.37 -9.87
CA GLY A 558 -8.81 12.74 -8.56
C GLY A 558 -10.14 12.58 -7.83
N LEU A 559 -11.28 12.49 -8.54
CA LEU A 559 -12.60 12.24 -7.96
C LEU A 559 -12.57 11.08 -6.95
N VAL A 560 -11.80 10.04 -7.26
CA VAL A 560 -11.38 9.03 -6.29
C VAL A 560 -9.86 8.92 -6.34
N SER A 561 -9.19 9.01 -5.20
CA SER A 561 -7.77 8.72 -5.06
C SER A 561 -7.57 7.93 -3.76
N GLU A 562 -7.72 6.62 -3.83
CA GLU A 562 -7.71 5.76 -2.64
C GLU A 562 -7.11 4.38 -2.92
N ARG A 563 -6.69 3.69 -1.84
CA ARG A 563 -6.28 2.29 -1.91
C ARG A 563 -7.51 1.40 -1.79
N VAL A 564 -7.91 0.83 -2.93
CA VAL A 564 -9.13 0.02 -3.02
C VAL A 564 -8.82 -1.46 -2.72
N PHE A 565 -7.66 -1.94 -3.17
CA PHE A 565 -7.19 -3.29 -2.90
C PHE A 565 -6.17 -3.32 -1.77
N THR A 566 -6.39 -4.24 -0.83
CA THR A 566 -5.55 -4.45 0.35
C THR A 566 -4.53 -5.55 0.04
N ARG A 567 -3.56 -5.78 0.94
CA ARG A 567 -2.55 -6.84 0.73
C ARG A 567 -3.21 -8.19 0.45
N ARG A 568 -3.07 -8.68 -0.78
CA ARG A 568 -3.81 -9.86 -1.25
C ARG A 568 -3.03 -10.62 -2.30
N LEU A 569 -3.08 -11.95 -2.20
CA LEU A 569 -2.56 -12.85 -3.21
C LEU A 569 -3.68 -13.22 -4.21
N ILE A 570 -3.45 -12.98 -5.49
CA ILE A 570 -4.34 -13.36 -6.58
C ILE A 570 -3.74 -14.58 -7.28
N GLY A 571 -4.33 -15.75 -7.05
CA GLY A 571 -3.88 -16.98 -7.72
C GLY A 571 -4.07 -16.94 -9.25
N PRO A 572 -3.38 -17.82 -10.00
CA PRO A 572 -3.52 -17.93 -11.45
C PRO A 572 -4.98 -18.04 -11.91
N GLY A 573 -5.36 -17.24 -12.90
CA GLY A 573 -6.73 -17.20 -13.45
C GLY A 573 -7.80 -16.62 -12.53
N LYS A 574 -7.43 -16.16 -11.31
CA LYS A 574 -8.37 -15.53 -10.36
C LYS A 574 -8.35 -14.01 -10.51
N SER A 575 -9.33 -13.36 -9.89
CA SER A 575 -9.45 -11.91 -9.86
C SER A 575 -9.66 -11.37 -8.45
N ALA A 576 -9.07 -10.22 -8.16
CA ALA A 576 -9.49 -9.36 -7.06
C ALA A 576 -10.52 -8.36 -7.58
N VAL A 577 -11.66 -8.24 -6.91
CA VAL A 577 -12.74 -7.33 -7.30
C VAL A 577 -13.03 -6.39 -6.14
N ALA A 578 -13.23 -5.11 -6.45
CA ALA A 578 -13.67 -4.11 -5.51
C ALA A 578 -14.74 -3.22 -6.15
N SER A 579 -15.58 -2.61 -5.32
CA SER A 579 -16.58 -1.65 -5.77
C SER A 579 -16.24 -0.29 -5.22
N VAL A 580 -16.36 0.74 -6.06
CA VAL A 580 -16.05 2.13 -5.74
C VAL A 580 -17.25 2.97 -6.12
N ARG A 581 -17.66 3.84 -5.21
CA ARG A 581 -18.72 4.82 -5.46
C ARG A 581 -18.15 6.06 -6.15
N LEU A 582 -18.85 6.59 -7.14
CA LEU A 582 -18.39 7.69 -7.99
C LEU A 582 -19.18 8.98 -7.76
N ASP A 583 -20.42 8.91 -7.28
CA ASP A 583 -21.22 10.08 -6.89
C ASP A 583 -20.77 10.67 -5.54
N ARG A 584 -19.57 11.27 -5.51
CA ARG A 584 -18.99 11.91 -4.31
C ARG A 584 -18.43 13.32 -4.62
N GLY A 585 -18.16 14.09 -3.57
CA GLY A 585 -17.53 15.41 -3.63
C GLY A 585 -18.17 16.35 -4.66
N ARG A 586 -17.34 16.98 -5.48
CA ARG A 586 -17.77 17.97 -6.49
C ARG A 586 -18.75 17.41 -7.51
N LEU A 587 -18.56 16.16 -7.94
CA LEU A 587 -19.48 15.52 -8.89
C LEU A 587 -20.87 15.36 -8.27
N LYS A 588 -20.96 14.90 -7.02
CA LYS A 588 -22.23 14.77 -6.30
C LYS A 588 -22.94 16.12 -6.18
N GLN A 589 -22.22 17.15 -5.76
CA GLN A 589 -22.77 18.51 -5.63
C GLN A 589 -23.39 18.98 -6.96
N MET A 590 -22.70 18.76 -8.08
CA MET A 590 -23.22 19.09 -9.41
C MET A 590 -24.49 18.29 -9.75
N LEU A 591 -24.47 16.97 -9.54
CA LEU A 591 -25.60 16.09 -9.86
C LEU A 591 -26.85 16.45 -9.04
N GLU A 592 -26.69 16.85 -7.78
CA GLU A 592 -27.79 17.23 -6.90
C GLU A 592 -28.32 18.65 -7.15
N THR A 593 -27.45 19.58 -7.57
CA THR A 593 -27.80 20.99 -7.78
C THR A 593 -28.47 21.24 -9.14
N HIS A 594 -28.27 20.34 -10.10
CA HIS A 594 -28.75 20.48 -11.47
C HIS A 594 -29.64 19.31 -11.91
N PRO A 595 -30.77 19.04 -11.23
CA PRO A 595 -31.68 17.95 -11.57
C PRO A 595 -32.21 18.01 -13.01
N GLN A 596 -32.27 19.16 -13.69
CA GLN A 596 -32.77 19.24 -15.06
C GLN A 596 -31.67 19.14 -16.15
N ALA A 597 -30.40 19.14 -15.76
CA ALA A 597 -29.28 19.06 -16.71
C ALA A 597 -29.11 17.67 -17.36
N VAL A 598 -28.91 17.64 -18.68
CA VAL A 598 -28.53 16.41 -19.40
C VAL A 598 -27.00 16.33 -19.45
N LEU A 599 -26.43 15.26 -18.89
CA LEU A 599 -24.99 15.11 -18.70
C LEU A 599 -24.47 13.79 -19.26
N ASP A 600 -23.29 13.81 -19.86
CA ASP A 600 -22.48 12.64 -20.18
C ASP A 600 -21.23 12.67 -19.31
N ILE A 601 -20.91 11.57 -18.64
CA ILE A 601 -19.82 11.52 -17.66
C ILE A 601 -18.88 10.38 -18.05
N ASP A 602 -17.64 10.73 -18.38
CA ASP A 602 -16.57 9.78 -18.62
C ASP A 602 -15.72 9.62 -17.36
N PHE A 603 -15.57 8.39 -16.88
CA PHE A 603 -14.69 8.06 -15.75
C PHE A 603 -13.44 7.37 -16.27
N THR A 604 -12.26 7.88 -15.91
CA THR A 604 -10.96 7.30 -16.32
C THR A 604 -10.27 6.69 -15.12
N LEU A 605 -10.13 5.36 -15.10
CA LEU A 605 -9.39 4.61 -14.09
C LEU A 605 -7.90 4.54 -14.44
N ARG A 606 -7.05 4.96 -13.51
CA ARG A 606 -5.60 4.79 -13.53
C ARG A 606 -5.15 3.99 -12.31
N MET A 607 -4.13 3.15 -12.49
CA MET A 607 -3.53 2.36 -11.42
C MET A 607 -2.04 2.67 -11.32
N ASN A 608 -1.48 2.51 -10.11
CA ASN A 608 -0.08 2.81 -9.80
C ASN A 608 0.33 4.27 -10.14
N VAL A 609 -0.58 5.23 -9.94
CA VAL A 609 -0.22 6.64 -10.13
C VAL A 609 0.75 7.07 -9.02
N PRO A 610 1.95 7.57 -9.36
CA PRO A 610 2.91 8.08 -8.36
C PRO A 610 2.31 9.26 -7.61
N GLN A 611 2.59 9.37 -6.30
CA GLN A 611 2.04 10.46 -5.46
C GLN A 611 2.86 11.74 -5.51
N GLU A 612 4.09 11.69 -6.03
CA GLU A 612 5.00 12.82 -6.15
C GLU A 612 5.54 12.85 -7.58
N GLU A 613 5.72 14.06 -8.13
CA GLU A 613 6.35 14.27 -9.45
C GLU A 613 7.83 13.83 -9.50
N ASP A 614 8.41 13.44 -8.36
CA ASP A 614 9.86 13.24 -8.15
C ASP A 614 10.28 11.76 -7.94
N SER A 615 9.38 10.79 -8.13
CA SER A 615 9.77 9.36 -8.11
C SER A 615 10.18 8.87 -9.49
N ASP A 616 11.33 8.18 -9.57
CA ASP A 616 11.94 7.63 -10.80
C ASP A 616 10.93 7.03 -11.81
N PRO A 617 11.18 7.21 -13.12
CA PRO A 617 10.17 7.14 -14.18
C PRO A 617 9.70 5.73 -14.58
N VAL A 618 10.14 4.67 -13.89
CA VAL A 618 9.84 3.28 -14.28
C VAL A 618 8.82 2.63 -13.33
N THR A 619 7.77 3.37 -12.99
CA THR A 619 6.59 2.74 -12.38
C THR A 619 5.77 2.11 -13.49
N PHE A 620 5.62 0.77 -13.45
CA PHE A 620 4.71 0.07 -14.34
C PHE A 620 3.31 0.70 -14.27
N SER A 621 2.90 1.34 -15.37
CA SER A 621 1.58 1.94 -15.50
C SER A 621 0.68 1.02 -16.31
N VAL A 622 -0.41 0.60 -15.69
CA VAL A 622 -1.48 -0.10 -16.40
C VAL A 622 -2.15 0.89 -17.32
N LYS A 623 -2.38 0.51 -18.58
CA LYS A 623 -3.15 1.31 -19.53
C LYS A 623 -4.48 1.78 -18.91
N PRO A 624 -4.80 3.09 -18.97
CA PRO A 624 -6.04 3.61 -18.42
C PRO A 624 -7.27 2.95 -19.03
N VAL A 625 -8.30 2.74 -18.21
CA VAL A 625 -9.58 2.13 -18.63
C VAL A 625 -10.69 3.15 -18.42
N ILE A 626 -11.54 3.36 -19.44
CA ILE A 626 -12.61 4.36 -19.42
C ILE A 626 -13.97 3.66 -19.31
N ALA A 627 -14.86 4.21 -18.48
CA ALA A 627 -16.26 3.84 -18.42
C ALA A 627 -17.13 5.10 -18.46
N SER A 628 -18.20 5.07 -19.25
CA SER A 628 -19.06 6.23 -19.49
C SER A 628 -20.49 6.00 -19.01
N VAL A 629 -21.13 7.06 -18.56
CA VAL A 629 -22.52 7.10 -18.10
C VAL A 629 -23.23 8.30 -18.71
N HIS A 630 -24.50 8.12 -19.07
CA HIS A 630 -25.42 9.18 -19.45
C HIS A 630 -26.43 9.44 -18.33
N ARG A 631 -26.68 10.72 -18.03
CA ARG A 631 -27.63 11.16 -17.03
C ARG A 631 -28.67 12.06 -17.71
N PRO A 632 -29.90 11.58 -17.93
CA PRO A 632 -30.97 12.41 -18.47
C PRO A 632 -31.40 13.49 -17.46
N GLY A 633 -31.86 14.62 -17.97
CA GLY A 633 -32.47 15.66 -17.15
C GLY A 633 -33.83 15.21 -16.61
N ALA A 634 -34.12 15.55 -15.35
CA ALA A 634 -35.40 15.25 -14.73
C ALA A 634 -36.54 15.95 -15.50
N VAL A 635 -37.56 15.18 -15.87
CA VAL A 635 -38.69 15.69 -16.65
C VAL A 635 -39.67 16.41 -15.73
N VAL A 636 -39.57 17.75 -15.68
CA VAL A 636 -40.45 18.58 -14.85
C VAL A 636 -41.71 18.96 -15.61
N THR A 637 -42.87 18.45 -15.15
CA THR A 637 -44.20 18.85 -15.64
C THR A 637 -45.13 19.18 -14.47
N THR A 638 -46.09 20.10 -14.68
CA THR A 638 -47.07 20.47 -13.64
C THR A 638 -47.85 19.25 -13.14
N ARG A 639 -48.29 18.36 -14.05
CA ARG A 639 -48.99 17.12 -13.67
C ARG A 639 -48.08 16.16 -12.92
N GLY A 640 -46.82 16.01 -13.36
CA GLY A 640 -45.83 15.15 -12.71
C GLY A 640 -45.54 15.56 -11.27
N LEU A 641 -45.21 16.84 -11.04
CA LEU A 641 -44.93 17.36 -9.69
C LEU A 641 -46.15 17.26 -8.77
N ASN A 642 -47.36 17.52 -9.28
CA ASN A 642 -48.57 17.39 -8.47
C ASN A 642 -48.86 15.95 -8.10
N ASN A 643 -48.65 15.01 -9.03
CA ASN A 643 -48.80 13.59 -8.76
C ASN A 643 -47.80 13.11 -7.71
N GLN A 644 -46.52 13.49 -7.83
CA GLN A 644 -45.49 13.16 -6.84
C GLN A 644 -45.81 13.77 -5.46
N TYR A 645 -46.23 15.03 -5.42
CA TYR A 645 -46.65 15.68 -4.17
C TYR A 645 -47.82 14.96 -3.49
N SER A 646 -48.85 14.59 -4.25
CA SER A 646 -49.99 13.82 -3.72
C SER A 646 -49.61 12.40 -3.30
N ALA A 647 -48.58 11.81 -3.92
CA ALA A 647 -48.12 10.47 -3.61
C ALA A 647 -47.31 10.37 -2.30
N ILE A 648 -46.75 11.47 -1.78
CA ILE A 648 -45.94 11.50 -0.54
C ILE A 648 -46.61 10.73 0.61
N VAL A 649 -47.92 10.92 0.78
CA VAL A 649 -48.69 10.30 1.88
C VAL A 649 -48.92 8.80 1.68
N MET A 650 -48.99 8.35 0.42
CA MET A 650 -49.39 6.98 0.07
C MET A 650 -48.22 6.09 -0.38
N SER A 651 -47.05 6.65 -0.65
CA SER A 651 -45.88 5.90 -1.12
C SER A 651 -45.19 5.14 0.02
N ASP A 652 -44.20 4.31 -0.30
CA ASP A 652 -43.27 3.80 0.70
C ASP A 652 -42.24 4.87 1.12
N ALA A 653 -41.43 4.53 2.12
CA ALA A 653 -40.42 5.43 2.68
C ALA A 653 -39.29 5.74 1.68
N SER A 654 -38.87 4.77 0.86
CA SER A 654 -37.80 4.98 -0.13
C SER A 654 -38.23 5.96 -1.21
N HIS A 655 -39.44 5.80 -1.75
CA HIS A 655 -39.99 6.72 -2.75
C HIS A 655 -40.25 8.12 -2.19
N ARG A 656 -40.60 8.23 -0.89
CA ARG A 656 -40.68 9.52 -0.20
C ARG A 656 -39.35 10.25 -0.16
N VAL A 657 -38.27 9.53 0.15
CA VAL A 657 -36.91 10.10 0.20
C VAL A 657 -36.47 10.54 -1.20
N GLU A 658 -36.67 9.71 -2.23
CA GLU A 658 -36.36 10.07 -3.63
C GLU A 658 -37.13 11.32 -4.08
N THR A 659 -38.43 11.36 -3.81
CA THR A 659 -39.28 12.53 -4.11
C THR A 659 -38.77 13.76 -3.37
N GLY A 660 -38.41 13.62 -2.09
CA GLY A 660 -37.85 14.69 -1.28
C GLY A 660 -36.51 15.20 -1.85
N LYS A 661 -35.60 14.32 -2.23
CA LYS A 661 -34.33 14.68 -2.88
C LYS A 661 -34.57 15.46 -4.17
N LEU A 662 -35.51 15.02 -5.01
CA LEU A 662 -35.86 15.72 -6.25
C LEU A 662 -36.39 17.12 -5.96
N PHE A 663 -37.29 17.25 -4.98
CA PHE A 663 -37.86 18.55 -4.61
C PHE A 663 -36.81 19.50 -4.02
N LEU A 664 -35.88 18.99 -3.20
CA LEU A 664 -34.73 19.77 -2.72
C LEU A 664 -33.80 20.18 -3.86
N GLY A 665 -33.47 19.25 -4.77
CA GLY A 665 -32.65 19.55 -5.95
C GLY A 665 -33.27 20.63 -6.82
N LEU A 666 -34.58 20.57 -7.06
CA LEU A 666 -35.30 21.60 -7.84
C LEU A 666 -35.31 22.96 -7.12
N LEU A 667 -35.44 22.98 -5.79
CA LEU A 667 -35.32 24.23 -5.01
C LEU A 667 -33.90 24.81 -5.10
N ARG A 668 -32.86 23.98 -4.99
CA ARG A 668 -31.45 24.39 -5.14
C ARG A 668 -31.17 24.95 -6.53
N GLU A 669 -31.60 24.23 -7.57
CA GLU A 669 -31.45 24.64 -8.97
C GLU A 669 -32.08 26.02 -9.19
N GLN A 670 -33.28 26.25 -8.66
CA GLN A 670 -33.99 27.52 -8.78
C GLN A 670 -33.27 28.66 -8.06
N ALA A 671 -32.83 28.44 -6.82
CA ALA A 671 -32.09 29.43 -6.05
C ALA A 671 -30.79 29.82 -6.79
N MET A 672 -30.02 28.83 -7.24
CA MET A 672 -28.77 29.06 -7.95
C MET A 672 -28.99 29.76 -9.30
N MET A 673 -29.99 29.34 -10.09
CA MET A 673 -30.30 29.99 -11.37
C MET A 673 -30.81 31.43 -11.19
N ALA A 674 -31.43 31.75 -10.06
CA ALA A 674 -31.89 33.12 -9.75
C ALA A 674 -30.73 34.06 -9.36
N GLU A 675 -29.62 33.52 -8.85
CA GLU A 675 -28.41 34.30 -8.53
C GLU A 675 -27.56 34.59 -9.76
N GLN A 676 -27.74 33.85 -10.86
CA GLN A 676 -26.99 34.02 -12.10
C GLN A 676 -27.62 35.10 -13.01
N PRO A 677 -26.82 35.97 -13.65
CA PRO A 677 -27.34 36.97 -14.61
C PRO A 677 -28.03 36.34 -15.82
N THR A 678 -27.58 35.14 -16.22
CA THR A 678 -28.15 34.34 -17.31
C THR A 678 -28.14 32.87 -16.89
N PRO A 679 -29.23 32.11 -17.12
CA PRO A 679 -29.29 30.70 -16.73
C PRO A 679 -28.29 29.87 -17.53
N LEU A 680 -27.63 28.92 -16.84
CA LEU A 680 -26.58 28.07 -17.42
C LEU A 680 -27.09 27.18 -18.55
N TYR A 681 -28.38 26.81 -18.51
CA TYR A 681 -29.07 26.06 -19.55
C TYR A 681 -30.58 26.29 -19.45
N HIS A 682 -31.32 25.80 -20.45
CA HIS A 682 -32.78 25.88 -20.43
C HIS A 682 -33.36 24.93 -19.36
N PHE A 683 -33.93 25.49 -18.31
CA PHE A 683 -34.60 24.74 -17.24
C PHE A 683 -36.08 25.16 -17.12
N ARG A 684 -36.92 24.27 -16.60
CA ARG A 684 -38.34 24.56 -16.35
C ARG A 684 -38.50 25.26 -15.00
N TYR A 685 -39.17 26.39 -15.03
CA TYR A 685 -39.52 27.19 -13.86
C TYR A 685 -40.98 27.64 -13.94
N ALA A 686 -41.63 27.80 -12.78
CA ALA A 686 -42.92 28.44 -12.63
C ALA A 686 -43.07 29.04 -11.24
N ASP A 687 -43.72 30.21 -11.13
CA ASP A 687 -43.83 30.97 -9.88
C ASP A 687 -44.53 30.21 -8.73
N TRP A 688 -45.41 29.27 -9.06
CA TRP A 688 -46.10 28.43 -8.06
C TRP A 688 -45.21 27.30 -7.51
N MET A 689 -44.11 26.96 -8.18
CA MET A 689 -43.31 25.78 -7.90
C MET A 689 -42.59 25.86 -6.54
N PRO A 690 -41.86 26.93 -6.19
CA PRO A 690 -41.16 27.01 -4.90
C PRO A 690 -42.10 26.78 -3.71
N GLY A 691 -43.24 27.48 -3.69
CA GLY A 691 -44.20 27.36 -2.58
C GLY A 691 -44.79 25.96 -2.43
N ARG A 692 -45.00 25.23 -3.53
CA ARG A 692 -45.47 23.84 -3.51
C ARG A 692 -44.38 22.87 -3.06
N LEU A 693 -43.15 23.03 -3.55
CA LEU A 693 -42.00 22.21 -3.14
C LEU A 693 -41.70 22.40 -1.65
N THR A 694 -41.69 23.63 -1.14
CA THR A 694 -41.55 23.93 0.30
C THR A 694 -42.65 23.26 1.13
N SER A 695 -43.91 23.35 0.67
CA SER A 695 -45.04 22.74 1.38
C SER A 695 -44.94 21.20 1.47
N ALA A 696 -44.15 20.56 0.61
CA ALA A 696 -43.91 19.12 0.67
C ALA A 696 -43.12 18.71 1.91
N PHE A 697 -42.34 19.63 2.50
CA PHE A 697 -41.57 19.38 3.72
C PHE A 697 -42.27 19.91 4.97
N SER A 698 -42.95 21.06 4.86
CA SER A 698 -43.43 21.82 6.01
C SER A 698 -44.92 21.63 6.35
N SER A 699 -45.72 20.96 5.51
CA SER A 699 -47.12 20.66 5.81
C SER A 699 -47.25 19.49 6.79
N GLU A 700 -48.38 19.34 7.49
CA GLU A 700 -48.60 18.22 8.43
C GLU A 700 -48.50 16.85 7.75
N SER A 701 -48.89 16.77 6.47
CA SER A 701 -48.73 15.60 5.61
C SER A 701 -47.39 15.57 4.86
N GLY A 702 -46.47 16.49 5.17
CA GLY A 702 -45.20 16.66 4.48
C GLY A 702 -44.09 15.75 5.03
N LEU A 703 -43.03 15.58 4.24
CA LEU A 703 -41.96 14.61 4.45
C LEU A 703 -41.26 14.69 5.82
N LEU A 704 -41.11 15.90 6.39
CA LEU A 704 -40.50 16.05 7.73
C LEU A 704 -41.52 15.80 8.85
N LEU A 705 -42.76 16.26 8.66
CA LEU A 705 -43.78 16.28 9.73
C LEU A 705 -44.71 15.07 9.76
N LEU A 706 -44.67 14.23 8.73
CA LEU A 706 -45.47 13.00 8.65
C LEU A 706 -45.21 12.11 9.87
N ASP A 707 -46.25 11.76 10.63
CA ASP A 707 -46.09 11.07 11.91
C ASP A 707 -45.90 9.56 11.75
N THR A 708 -44.70 9.16 11.36
CA THR A 708 -44.26 7.77 11.29
C THR A 708 -42.95 7.62 12.05
N TYR A 709 -43.03 7.01 13.24
CA TYR A 709 -41.87 6.78 14.13
C TYR A 709 -40.74 5.98 13.43
N GLN A 710 -41.08 5.14 12.46
CA GLN A 710 -40.15 4.29 11.72
C GLN A 710 -39.35 5.02 10.62
N GLU A 711 -39.61 6.30 10.34
CA GLU A 711 -38.97 7.03 9.21
C GLU A 711 -37.88 8.02 9.63
N TRP A 712 -37.28 7.83 10.81
CA TRP A 712 -36.19 8.70 11.25
C TRP A 712 -35.02 8.70 10.27
N GLU A 713 -34.77 7.59 9.55
CA GLU A 713 -33.73 7.49 8.52
C GLU A 713 -33.98 8.48 7.39
N GLY A 714 -35.10 8.35 6.69
CA GLY A 714 -35.44 9.23 5.57
C GLY A 714 -35.48 10.71 5.96
N LYS A 715 -35.97 11.03 7.16
CA LYS A 715 -35.96 12.40 7.67
C LYS A 715 -34.56 12.92 7.97
N THR A 716 -33.69 12.07 8.53
CA THR A 716 -32.28 12.41 8.76
C THR A 716 -31.58 12.69 7.44
N GLU A 717 -31.78 11.82 6.45
CA GLU A 717 -31.20 11.98 5.12
C GLU A 717 -31.69 13.26 4.43
N LEU A 718 -33.00 13.54 4.44
CA LEU A 718 -33.55 14.77 3.89
C LEU A 718 -33.02 16.02 4.59
N MET A 719 -32.89 16.00 5.93
CA MET A 719 -32.30 17.12 6.67
C MET A 719 -30.81 17.30 6.33
N VAL A 720 -30.02 16.23 6.19
CA VAL A 720 -28.62 16.36 5.74
C VAL A 720 -28.55 16.94 4.33
N ASN A 721 -29.47 16.57 3.43
CA ASN A 721 -29.62 17.19 2.12
C ASN A 721 -30.14 18.64 2.17
N MET A 722 -30.48 19.20 3.33
CA MET A 722 -30.80 20.62 3.49
C MET A 722 -29.59 21.47 3.94
N LEU A 723 -28.44 20.84 4.24
CA LEU A 723 -27.23 21.58 4.60
C LEU A 723 -26.76 22.47 3.44
N GLY A 724 -26.35 23.70 3.76
CA GLY A 724 -25.95 24.71 2.78
C GLY A 724 -27.12 25.40 2.06
N MET A 725 -28.37 25.00 2.29
CA MET A 725 -29.52 25.67 1.68
C MET A 725 -29.98 26.89 2.50
N THR A 726 -30.43 27.93 1.80
CA THR A 726 -31.22 29.00 2.40
C THR A 726 -32.62 28.47 2.71
N LEU A 727 -32.90 28.21 3.98
CA LEU A 727 -34.19 27.68 4.40
C LEU A 727 -35.20 28.80 4.63
N ASP A 728 -36.42 28.59 4.12
CA ASP A 728 -37.54 29.43 4.51
C ASP A 728 -37.97 29.15 5.95
N GLY A 729 -38.70 30.08 6.57
CA GLY A 729 -39.13 29.94 7.96
C GLY A 729 -40.04 28.72 8.22
N ARG A 730 -40.72 28.20 7.19
CA ARG A 730 -41.61 27.03 7.31
C ARG A 730 -40.81 25.74 7.40
N ILE A 731 -39.78 25.58 6.56
CA ILE A 731 -38.86 24.44 6.59
C ILE A 731 -38.03 24.50 7.88
N SER A 732 -37.51 25.66 8.28
CA SER A 732 -36.80 25.79 9.57
C SER A 732 -37.66 25.35 10.75
N THR A 733 -38.95 25.72 10.77
CA THR A 733 -39.88 25.28 11.82
C THR A 733 -40.12 23.77 11.79
N ALA A 734 -40.19 23.17 10.60
CA ALA A 734 -40.35 21.73 10.44
C ALA A 734 -39.11 20.97 10.94
N VAL A 735 -37.90 21.41 10.56
CA VAL A 735 -36.62 20.86 11.05
C VAL A 735 -36.50 21.00 12.57
N ALA A 736 -36.91 22.14 13.15
CA ALA A 736 -36.83 22.37 14.60
C ALA A 736 -37.64 21.36 15.43
N ARG A 737 -38.72 20.77 14.88
CA ARG A 737 -39.46 19.70 15.58
C ARG A 737 -38.60 18.45 15.80
N HIS A 738 -37.57 18.22 14.99
CA HIS A 738 -36.67 17.07 15.11
C HIS A 738 -35.60 17.22 16.19
N LEU A 739 -35.44 18.40 16.81
CA LEU A 739 -34.56 18.57 17.97
C LEU A 739 -34.99 17.73 19.19
N ARG A 740 -36.25 17.27 19.22
CA ARG A 740 -36.79 16.38 20.26
C ARG A 740 -37.08 14.97 19.75
N ASN A 741 -36.56 14.61 18.56
CA ASN A 741 -36.79 13.29 17.99
C ASN A 741 -36.17 12.21 18.89
N PRO A 742 -36.84 11.07 19.13
CA PRO A 742 -36.28 9.96 19.91
C PRO A 742 -35.00 9.40 19.29
N ALA A 743 -34.89 9.35 17.96
CA ALA A 743 -33.70 8.93 17.26
C ALA A 743 -32.64 10.04 17.29
N TRP A 744 -31.50 9.74 17.90
CA TRP A 744 -30.39 10.70 18.02
C TRP A 744 -29.79 11.14 16.66
N PRO A 745 -29.77 10.34 15.57
CA PRO A 745 -29.25 10.80 14.27
C PRO A 745 -30.08 11.95 13.70
N ALA A 746 -31.40 11.89 13.85
CA ALA A 746 -32.31 12.95 13.43
C ALA A 746 -32.07 14.24 14.22
N ARG A 747 -31.77 14.14 15.53
CA ARG A 747 -31.38 15.30 16.35
C ARG A 747 -30.07 15.91 15.90
N MET A 748 -29.07 15.08 15.55
CA MET A 748 -27.79 15.58 15.01
C MET A 748 -28.01 16.35 13.71
N ALA A 749 -28.72 15.77 12.73
CA ALA A 749 -29.00 16.45 11.47
C ALA A 749 -29.76 17.77 11.66
N ALA A 750 -30.78 17.79 12.54
CA ALA A 750 -31.52 19.01 12.84
C ALA A 750 -30.66 20.12 13.46
N LEU A 751 -29.76 19.77 14.40
CA LEU A 751 -28.83 20.73 15.00
C LEU A 751 -27.88 21.33 13.96
N SER A 752 -27.34 20.50 13.06
CA SER A 752 -26.40 20.93 12.03
C SER A 752 -27.03 21.88 11.03
N VAL A 753 -28.23 21.53 10.53
CA VAL A 753 -28.97 22.36 9.58
C VAL A 753 -29.30 23.71 10.20
N LEU A 754 -29.93 23.73 11.39
CA LEU A 754 -30.37 24.96 12.03
C LEU A 754 -29.20 25.85 12.47
N SER A 755 -28.09 25.24 12.92
CA SER A 755 -26.87 25.98 13.28
C SER A 755 -26.28 26.74 12.10
N LEU A 756 -26.23 26.12 10.92
CA LEU A 756 -25.73 26.75 9.70
C LEU A 756 -26.69 27.82 9.19
N THR A 757 -28.00 27.55 9.16
CA THR A 757 -29.00 28.50 8.65
C THR A 757 -29.15 29.74 9.54
N HIS A 758 -29.11 29.58 10.87
CA HIS A 758 -29.42 30.66 11.81
C HIS A 758 -28.19 31.27 12.51
N GLY A 759 -27.00 30.70 12.33
CA GLY A 759 -25.74 31.23 12.87
C GLY A 759 -25.80 31.47 14.38
N GLU A 760 -25.29 32.64 14.81
CA GLU A 760 -25.22 33.03 16.24
C GLU A 760 -26.57 33.03 16.95
N SER A 761 -27.68 33.27 16.24
CA SER A 761 -29.03 33.29 16.83
C SER A 761 -29.48 31.91 17.33
N PHE A 762 -28.76 30.84 16.98
CA PHE A 762 -29.01 29.48 17.43
C PHE A 762 -28.15 29.04 18.63
N SER A 763 -27.25 29.91 19.13
CA SER A 763 -26.26 29.59 20.16
C SER A 763 -26.86 29.10 21.49
N GLU A 764 -28.01 29.64 21.93
CA GLU A 764 -28.69 29.20 23.15
C GLU A 764 -29.17 27.74 23.06
N VAL A 765 -29.67 27.33 21.89
CA VAL A 765 -30.13 25.96 21.64
C VAL A 765 -28.94 24.99 21.63
N LEU A 766 -27.81 25.41 21.06
CA LEU A 766 -26.57 24.64 21.11
C LEU A 766 -26.05 24.50 22.55
N ALA A 767 -26.05 25.57 23.34
CA ALA A 767 -25.65 25.54 24.75
C ALA A 767 -26.55 24.62 25.59
N TRP A 768 -27.87 24.65 25.34
CA TRP A 768 -28.82 23.73 25.98
C TRP A 768 -28.54 22.28 25.59
N SER A 769 -28.39 22.01 24.30
CA SER A 769 -28.16 20.65 23.78
C SER A 769 -26.85 20.06 24.26
N LYS A 770 -25.78 20.87 24.31
CA LYS A 770 -24.48 20.51 24.90
C LYS A 770 -24.62 19.99 26.33
N LYS A 771 -25.48 20.60 27.14
CA LYS A 771 -25.63 20.29 28.57
C LYS A 771 -26.62 19.16 28.85
N TYR A 772 -27.71 19.09 28.09
CA TYR A 772 -28.89 18.30 28.48
C TYR A 772 -29.31 17.21 27.50
N ASP A 773 -28.75 17.09 26.29
CA ASP A 773 -29.13 16.00 25.38
C ASP A 773 -28.76 14.62 25.98
N THR A 774 -29.61 13.64 25.74
CA THR A 774 -29.46 12.28 26.28
C THR A 774 -28.33 11.51 25.62
N HIS A 775 -27.97 11.82 24.36
CA HIS A 775 -26.94 11.10 23.62
C HIS A 775 -25.59 11.83 23.65
N PRO A 776 -24.47 11.14 23.97
CA PRO A 776 -23.15 11.76 24.02
C PRO A 776 -22.69 12.42 22.71
N LEU A 777 -22.94 11.80 21.56
CA LEU A 777 -22.54 12.39 20.27
C LEU A 777 -23.28 13.69 19.95
N VAL A 778 -24.56 13.80 20.31
CA VAL A 778 -25.36 15.01 20.10
C VAL A 778 -24.83 16.16 20.97
N ARG A 779 -24.52 15.88 22.24
CA ARG A 779 -23.91 16.87 23.14
C ARG A 779 -22.57 17.39 22.62
N ARG A 780 -21.73 16.48 22.13
CA ARG A 780 -20.41 16.82 21.57
C ARG A 780 -20.53 17.60 20.27
N LEU A 781 -21.47 17.25 19.40
CA LEU A 781 -21.73 17.99 18.16
C LEU A 781 -22.19 19.42 18.47
N ALA A 782 -23.09 19.59 19.43
CA ALA A 782 -23.53 20.92 19.86
C ALA A 782 -22.37 21.77 20.40
N GLU A 783 -21.43 21.17 21.13
CA GLU A 783 -20.20 21.84 21.57
C GLU A 783 -19.30 22.25 20.39
N ALA A 784 -19.09 21.36 19.43
CA ALA A 784 -18.27 21.63 18.26
C ALA A 784 -18.88 22.72 17.35
N LEU A 785 -20.20 22.70 17.15
CA LEU A 785 -20.93 23.72 16.40
C LEU A 785 -20.87 25.08 17.11
N LEU A 786 -21.03 25.11 18.44
CA LEU A 786 -20.93 26.34 19.23
C LEU A 786 -19.52 26.94 19.16
N ALA A 787 -18.48 26.09 19.23
CA ALA A 787 -17.10 26.53 19.06
C ALA A 787 -16.83 27.09 17.65
N ALA A 788 -17.40 26.46 16.61
CA ALA A 788 -17.26 26.94 15.23
C ALA A 788 -17.88 28.33 15.03
N GLN A 789 -19.03 28.60 15.68
CA GLN A 789 -19.66 29.93 15.63
C GLN A 789 -18.78 31.02 16.26
N THR A 790 -17.99 30.68 17.28
CA THR A 790 -17.08 31.63 17.92
C THR A 790 -15.76 31.86 17.16
N GLN A 791 -15.46 31.04 16.14
CA GLN A 791 -14.16 31.03 15.46
C GLN A 791 -14.13 31.77 14.09
N THR A 792 -15.22 32.34 13.57
CA THR A 792 -15.15 33.16 12.33
C THR A 792 -16.40 34.05 12.08
N PRO A 793 -16.24 35.38 11.83
CA PRO A 793 -17.26 36.20 11.17
C PRO A 793 -17.06 36.35 9.64
N ALA A 794 -16.01 35.80 9.02
CA ALA A 794 -15.55 36.30 7.70
C ALA A 794 -15.44 35.31 6.51
N VAL A 795 -15.72 34.01 6.63
CA VAL A 795 -15.65 33.08 5.46
C VAL A 795 -16.75 32.02 5.52
N LEU A 796 -18.00 32.44 5.27
CA LEU A 796 -19.16 31.56 5.13
C LEU A 796 -19.50 31.25 3.66
N ASN A 797 -18.69 31.73 2.70
CA ASN A 797 -18.95 31.59 1.25
C ASN A 797 -18.37 30.31 0.61
N CYS A 798 -17.76 29.40 1.35
CA CYS A 798 -17.19 28.18 0.75
C CYS A 798 -18.17 27.00 0.67
N LEU A 799 -19.39 27.14 1.20
CA LEU A 799 -20.47 26.15 1.10
C LEU A 799 -21.72 26.67 0.35
N ASN A 800 -21.63 27.87 -0.24
CA ASN A 800 -22.64 28.43 -1.14
C ASN A 800 -22.11 28.43 -2.57
#